data_AF-A0A182FAG6-F1
#
_entry.id   AF-A0A182FAG6-F1
#
_cell.length_a   1.000
_cell.length_b   1.000
_cell.length_c   1.000
_cell.angle_alpha   90.00
_cell.angle_beta   90.00
_cell.angle_gamma   90.00
#
_symmetry.space_group_name_H-M   'P 1'
#
loop_
_entity.id
_entity.type
_entity.pdbx_description
1 polymer ?
#
loop_
_entity_poly.entity_id
_entity_poly.type
_entity_poly.pdbx_seq_one_letter_code
_entity_poly.pdbx_strand_id
1 'polypeptide(L)'
;MFLVALTGGVASGKSTVTKIFRDNGVPVIDADAIAREVVEPGRPAWHKIKATFGESVFHEDSGELNREALGRIIFDDVEKRKQLNEITHPEIHRIIYKAVIKCFLLGHNFVVMDLPLLFETRVMLNFIHKIITVTCEEDIQVARLIDRSKYTEAEATKRIKAQMPLELKCEQSHFVIENSGTFRDTEEQTLKILAILQDSNQHWKIRGVIFATAALLVSSIAWILNYKYKCPLNEDEMVRLASIMGDIDDWHEDPLAMADSDEDHHPLRTLNPFHWAMFPHNLPDRVDHRFYRVPEPEVYDDTESATLGVAGLAGGRVQDRESLESDVETISDELTHRNPDERRPLHRQPAAPSRPAGHPDAETIDGPAHQPQRPPFDTSSLFQHHFNTFFNTPLETGFFGSGLPGGFGFFDLHANRPWWKGDNVCTEREEKEEDIASDDNQEVAVNGGTGAGVFGFGSFNLNVESCAEKQHKYVCTSIKNVNGRKRTEKITRQCCHGYGRPRNGPPNAHCEKMDLHSMEDTAERLGAKEFIATLKKSGLEATLENEVTLFVVPDSAYTTFAEQMWENNLVAFDPSARAKRAIDFASMTARDVILGHTVNGSYHIEDISNEQLLKTELPGANIRINIYPRGPAAMAREHTEHPYRYTANCAPLVKLNRVTERGIVHVVDRVLVPARNSLMDIIEGRDDMTLMRTFLEMTGLDKMLREQGDDKHFTVFAPNDEAFLKLDKDIRRKLKAGNGCAQNILKNHILDITFCSLAAVNGVKTSTYNMLNEKLEFEYAMVGKKLPSSGTENPIEAMEEDPSVGKKSQRLRINGQALIEESDVVASNGVLHVIDSVLPTESGMPISNTLANHNLTIFKQLIADAGLEDEFDSMSNKTFFIPSDQAFEQTETGRYWIRQLKEHPESLRNNAELKEFLEYHVVEPLIKTCELEEKTMPTKAGQSVRVNLYTTNPVFTTVMNRATVNCARLTHFDEETCGSVVHEIDKVLDVPKMNLLETLRSNADYSMFLRLVSETNLTELLASEDSGLTLLVPKNDVFLEVNAWYQETLENKEDLERIIRAHILPNVICCTGIVPSEWPFVRTTETIGQHQLKLNRNRRPQVQNAGITKCDVVARNGIIHEINDVINVQSQRSASGNVGNSGPFPNFGRPLTFWFK
;
A
#
# COMPACT_ATOMS: atom_id res chain seq x y z
N MET A 1 3.62 30.66 -7.29
CA MET A 1 3.66 30.53 -5.82
C MET A 1 3.78 29.05 -5.47
N PHE A 2 4.55 28.67 -4.45
CA PHE A 2 4.55 27.30 -3.89
C PHE A 2 4.14 27.30 -2.41
N LEU A 3 3.78 26.14 -1.88
CA LEU A 3 3.36 25.99 -0.48
C LEU A 3 4.47 25.37 0.37
N VAL A 4 4.66 25.93 1.56
CA VAL A 4 5.57 25.44 2.60
C VAL A 4 4.74 25.08 3.82
N ALA A 5 4.94 23.90 4.40
CA ALA A 5 4.32 23.54 5.67
C ALA A 5 5.28 23.78 6.83
N LEU A 6 4.75 24.23 7.96
CA LEU A 6 5.42 24.24 9.25
C LEU A 6 4.71 23.24 10.16
N THR A 7 5.46 22.35 10.80
CA THR A 7 4.92 21.32 11.69
C THR A 7 5.88 21.03 12.86
N GLY A 8 5.56 20.05 13.69
CA GLY A 8 6.24 19.75 14.96
C GLY A 8 5.27 19.62 16.13
N GLY A 9 5.75 19.12 17.27
CA GLY A 9 4.91 18.71 18.40
C GLY A 9 4.19 19.86 19.14
N VAL A 10 3.37 19.52 20.13
CA VAL A 10 2.88 20.48 21.15
C VAL A 10 4.07 21.16 21.83
N ALA A 11 3.96 22.45 22.15
CA ALA A 11 4.98 23.24 22.89
C ALA A 11 6.39 23.36 22.25
N SER A 12 6.66 22.73 21.10
CA SER A 12 7.94 22.82 20.36
C SER A 12 8.33 24.22 19.88
N GLY A 13 7.42 25.19 19.88
CA GLY A 13 7.71 26.60 19.57
C GLY A 13 7.40 27.06 18.15
N LYS A 14 6.60 26.32 17.37
CA LYS A 14 6.10 26.74 16.04
C LYS A 14 5.59 28.19 15.99
N SER A 15 4.92 28.67 17.04
CA SER A 15 4.45 30.05 17.17
C SER A 15 5.57 31.10 17.07
N THR A 16 6.77 30.79 17.56
CA THR A 16 7.96 31.65 17.46
C THR A 16 8.42 31.73 16.00
N VAL A 17 8.51 30.59 15.31
CA VAL A 17 8.91 30.50 13.90
C VAL A 17 7.88 31.16 12.98
N THR A 18 6.57 30.95 13.20
CA THR A 18 5.54 31.67 12.43
C THR A 18 5.56 33.18 12.68
N LYS A 19 5.97 33.65 13.87
CA LYS A 19 6.17 35.09 14.11
C LYS A 19 7.34 35.61 13.28
N ILE A 20 8.50 34.96 13.32
CA ILE A 20 9.69 35.36 12.55
C ILE A 20 9.37 35.42 11.04
N PHE A 21 8.62 34.45 10.51
CA PHE A 21 8.15 34.52 9.11
C PHE A 21 7.22 35.72 8.82
N ARG A 22 6.23 36.00 9.68
CA ARG A 22 5.34 37.17 9.53
C ARG A 22 6.09 38.49 9.62
N ASP A 23 7.01 38.61 10.58
CA ASP A 23 7.84 39.80 10.81
C ASP A 23 8.76 40.09 9.61
N ASN A 24 9.15 39.05 8.85
CA ASN A 24 9.88 39.15 7.58
C ASN A 24 8.97 39.19 6.32
N GLY A 25 7.68 39.52 6.49
CA GLY A 25 6.75 39.75 5.38
C GLY A 25 6.25 38.50 4.65
N VAL A 26 6.50 37.30 5.17
CA VAL A 26 5.98 36.05 4.60
C VAL A 26 4.54 35.81 5.07
N PRO A 27 3.58 35.56 4.15
CA PRO A 27 2.22 35.20 4.55
C PRO A 27 2.19 33.82 5.22
N VAL A 28 1.67 33.78 6.44
CA VAL A 28 1.46 32.56 7.22
C VAL A 28 -0.03 32.29 7.40
N ILE A 29 -0.49 31.13 6.91
CA ILE A 29 -1.82 30.58 7.15
C ILE A 29 -1.75 29.68 8.39
N ASP A 30 -2.65 29.90 9.35
CA ASP A 30 -2.69 29.17 10.62
C ASP A 30 -3.97 28.32 10.65
N ALA A 31 -3.83 27.01 10.49
CA ALA A 31 -4.98 26.10 10.46
C ALA A 31 -5.67 25.96 11.83
N ASP A 32 -4.90 26.11 12.91
CA ASP A 32 -5.37 26.08 14.29
C ASP A 32 -6.23 27.31 14.60
N ALA A 33 -5.92 28.46 14.01
CA ALA A 33 -6.74 29.67 14.04
C ALA A 33 -7.99 29.55 13.15
N ILE A 34 -7.86 29.05 11.91
CA ILE A 34 -8.99 28.86 10.99
C ILE A 34 -10.03 27.88 11.56
N ALA A 35 -9.58 26.79 12.21
CA ALA A 35 -10.48 25.85 12.89
C ALA A 35 -11.31 26.49 14.02
N ARG A 36 -10.86 27.64 14.58
CA ARG A 36 -11.60 28.44 15.56
C ARG A 36 -12.54 29.42 14.86
N GLU A 37 -12.06 30.09 13.81
CA GLU A 37 -12.84 31.02 12.98
C GLU A 37 -14.09 30.34 12.37
N VAL A 38 -13.96 29.10 11.89
CA VAL A 38 -15.05 28.33 11.26
C VAL A 38 -16.25 28.11 12.19
N VAL A 39 -16.04 28.08 13.51
CA VAL A 39 -17.08 27.81 14.52
C VAL A 39 -17.49 29.05 15.32
N GLU A 40 -17.17 30.25 14.84
CA GLU A 40 -17.67 31.51 15.41
C GLU A 40 -19.20 31.67 15.20
N PRO A 41 -19.90 32.42 16.08
CA PRO A 41 -21.33 32.71 15.92
C PRO A 41 -21.71 33.21 14.52
N GLY A 42 -22.77 32.63 13.95
CA GLY A 42 -23.27 32.98 12.61
C GLY A 42 -22.51 32.36 11.42
N ARG A 43 -21.45 31.57 11.64
CA ARG A 43 -20.74 30.85 10.57
C ARG A 43 -21.49 29.59 10.12
N PRO A 44 -21.29 29.08 8.89
CA PRO A 44 -22.00 27.90 8.39
C PRO A 44 -21.81 26.64 9.25
N ALA A 45 -20.62 26.40 9.79
CA ALA A 45 -20.38 25.27 10.68
C ALA A 45 -21.01 25.48 12.07
N TRP A 46 -21.03 26.70 12.61
CA TRP A 46 -21.75 27.02 13.86
C TRP A 46 -23.24 26.65 13.77
N HIS A 47 -23.91 27.03 12.68
CA HIS A 47 -25.32 26.65 12.45
C HIS A 47 -25.52 25.14 12.31
N LYS A 48 -24.64 24.44 11.59
CA LYS A 48 -24.68 22.96 11.44
C LYS A 48 -24.45 22.26 12.79
N ILE A 49 -23.44 22.67 13.56
CA ILE A 49 -23.17 22.14 14.91
C ILE A 49 -24.38 22.36 15.83
N LYS A 50 -25.00 23.55 15.81
CA LYS A 50 -26.18 23.84 16.62
C LYS A 50 -27.41 23.00 16.24
N ALA A 51 -27.56 22.66 14.96
CA ALA A 51 -28.62 21.75 14.50
C ALA A 51 -28.36 20.26 14.87
N THR A 52 -27.09 19.82 14.89
CA THR A 52 -26.72 18.41 15.15
C THR A 52 -26.54 18.08 16.63
N PHE A 53 -25.94 18.98 17.40
CA PHE A 53 -25.57 18.76 18.81
C PHE A 53 -26.44 19.53 19.81
N GLY A 54 -27.40 20.33 19.32
CA GLY A 54 -28.33 21.12 20.14
C GLY A 54 -27.71 22.39 20.73
N GLU A 55 -28.47 23.07 21.59
CA GLU A 55 -28.03 24.33 22.21
C GLU A 55 -27.07 24.11 23.38
N SER A 56 -27.07 22.92 24.00
CA SER A 56 -26.27 22.58 25.19
C SER A 56 -24.75 22.54 24.97
N VAL A 57 -24.28 22.62 23.72
CA VAL A 57 -22.85 22.77 23.38
C VAL A 57 -22.42 24.22 23.16
N PHE A 58 -23.27 25.19 23.50
CA PHE A 58 -22.97 26.63 23.43
C PHE A 58 -23.09 27.27 24.82
N HIS A 59 -22.41 28.39 25.01
CA HIS A 59 -22.61 29.23 26.20
C HIS A 59 -23.88 30.07 26.03
N GLU A 60 -24.80 29.98 27.00
CA GLU A 60 -26.10 30.66 26.95
C GLU A 60 -25.96 32.20 26.84
N ASP A 61 -24.95 32.78 27.48
CA ASP A 61 -24.71 34.23 27.51
C ASP A 61 -24.08 34.81 26.22
N SER A 62 -23.17 34.06 25.56
CA SER A 62 -22.38 34.57 24.42
C SER A 62 -22.73 33.92 23.07
N GLY A 63 -23.43 32.78 23.06
CA GLY A 63 -23.66 31.99 21.85
C GLY A 63 -22.40 31.33 21.27
N GLU A 64 -21.24 31.43 21.94
CA GLU A 64 -20.00 30.81 21.52
C GLU A 64 -19.98 29.31 21.84
N LEU A 65 -19.19 28.54 21.09
CA LEU A 65 -19.12 27.09 21.22
C LEU A 65 -18.40 26.68 22.52
N ASN A 66 -19.12 26.02 23.43
CA ASN A 66 -18.57 25.43 24.64
C ASN A 66 -17.80 24.14 24.28
N ARG A 67 -16.48 24.30 24.10
CA ARG A 67 -15.59 23.23 23.65
C ARG A 67 -15.40 22.11 24.67
N GLU A 68 -15.65 22.36 25.96
CA GLU A 68 -15.65 21.30 26.97
C GLU A 68 -16.93 20.45 26.90
N ALA A 69 -18.10 21.08 26.75
CA ALA A 69 -19.37 20.38 26.60
C ALA A 69 -19.39 19.54 25.31
N LEU A 70 -19.03 20.14 24.17
CA LEU A 70 -18.87 19.40 22.91
C LEU A 70 -17.79 18.32 23.02
N GLY A 71 -16.66 18.65 23.68
CA GLY A 71 -15.55 17.73 23.91
C GLY A 71 -16.00 16.44 24.60
N ARG A 72 -16.71 16.53 25.72
CA ARG A 72 -17.25 15.38 26.46
C ARG A 72 -18.17 14.52 25.56
N ILE A 73 -18.99 15.15 24.72
CA ILE A 73 -19.91 14.46 23.81
C ILE A 73 -19.18 13.70 22.68
N ILE A 74 -18.03 14.19 22.19
CA ILE A 74 -17.28 13.56 21.09
C ILE A 74 -16.10 12.68 21.55
N PHE A 75 -15.67 12.75 22.81
CA PHE A 75 -14.58 11.92 23.32
C PHE A 75 -15.00 10.46 23.56
N ASP A 76 -16.25 10.25 23.98
CA ASP A 76 -16.80 8.91 24.26
C ASP A 76 -17.58 8.30 23.09
N ASP A 77 -17.91 9.09 22.06
CA ASP A 77 -18.72 8.68 20.90
C ASP A 77 -18.01 8.96 19.57
N VAL A 78 -17.72 7.88 18.83
CA VAL A 78 -16.95 7.91 17.57
C VAL A 78 -17.79 8.44 16.40
N GLU A 79 -19.09 8.11 16.32
CA GLU A 79 -19.96 8.59 15.24
C GLU A 79 -20.28 10.08 15.42
N LYS A 80 -20.49 10.56 16.66
CA LYS A 80 -20.61 12.00 16.94
C LYS A 80 -19.34 12.77 16.59
N ARG A 81 -18.15 12.20 16.84
CA ARG A 81 -16.86 12.78 16.42
C ARG A 81 -16.75 12.88 14.90
N LYS A 82 -17.14 11.83 14.18
CA LYS A 82 -17.18 11.78 12.72
C LYS A 82 -18.15 12.82 12.14
N GLN A 83 -19.36 12.94 12.68
CA GLN A 83 -20.34 13.97 12.30
C GLN A 83 -19.80 15.39 12.49
N LEU A 84 -19.11 15.68 13.60
CA LEU A 84 -18.47 16.98 13.82
C LEU A 84 -17.36 17.26 12.78
N ASN A 85 -16.56 16.24 12.46
CA ASN A 85 -15.50 16.33 11.46
C ASN A 85 -16.07 16.57 10.04
N GLU A 86 -17.13 15.86 9.66
CA GLU A 86 -17.86 16.05 8.39
C GLU A 86 -18.46 17.47 8.26
N ILE A 87 -18.92 18.06 9.38
CA ILE A 87 -19.42 19.44 9.41
C ILE A 87 -18.29 20.48 9.26
N THR A 88 -17.12 20.23 9.86
CA THR A 88 -16.06 21.25 10.02
C THR A 88 -14.98 21.22 8.95
N HIS A 89 -14.49 20.04 8.52
CA HIS A 89 -13.41 19.96 7.52
C HIS A 89 -13.71 20.69 6.20
N PRO A 90 -14.92 20.61 5.60
CA PRO A 90 -15.19 21.29 4.33
C PRO A 90 -15.05 22.82 4.42
N GLU A 91 -15.51 23.44 5.51
CA GLU A 91 -15.39 24.90 5.68
C GLU A 91 -13.97 25.32 6.08
N ILE A 92 -13.23 24.50 6.86
CA ILE A 92 -11.80 24.72 7.15
C ILE A 92 -11.00 24.72 5.85
N HIS A 93 -11.15 23.68 5.01
CA HIS A 93 -10.48 23.59 3.72
C HIS A 93 -10.86 24.77 2.81
N ARG A 94 -12.13 25.16 2.78
CA ARG A 94 -12.63 26.31 2.00
C ARG A 94 -11.97 27.63 2.39
N ILE A 95 -11.77 27.90 3.69
CA ILE A 95 -11.08 29.12 4.15
C ILE A 95 -9.58 29.04 3.82
N ILE A 96 -8.92 27.89 4.02
CA ILE A 96 -7.51 27.68 3.66
C ILE A 96 -7.30 27.92 2.15
N TYR A 97 -8.10 27.31 1.27
CA TYR A 97 -8.01 27.54 -0.17
C TYR A 97 -8.25 29.00 -0.56
N LYS A 98 -9.22 29.68 0.06
CA LYS A 98 -9.48 31.11 -0.17
C LYS A 98 -8.29 31.98 0.24
N ALA A 99 -7.63 31.66 1.35
CA ALA A 99 -6.42 32.36 1.81
C ALA A 99 -5.22 32.11 0.87
N VAL A 100 -5.02 30.86 0.43
CA VAL A 100 -3.99 30.50 -0.58
C VAL A 100 -4.21 31.25 -1.89
N ILE A 101 -5.44 31.26 -2.43
CA ILE A 101 -5.78 31.98 -3.66
C ILE A 101 -5.57 33.48 -3.51
N LYS A 102 -5.93 34.08 -2.36
CA LYS A 102 -5.65 35.50 -2.08
C LYS A 102 -4.14 35.79 -2.11
N CYS A 103 -3.32 34.93 -1.52
CA CYS A 103 -1.85 35.10 -1.53
C CYS A 103 -1.25 34.92 -2.94
N PHE A 104 -1.81 34.01 -3.75
CA PHE A 104 -1.42 33.84 -5.15
C PHE A 104 -1.70 35.10 -5.98
N LEU A 105 -2.90 35.68 -5.85
CA LEU A 105 -3.31 36.90 -6.55
C LEU A 105 -2.53 38.14 -6.11
N LEU A 106 -2.12 38.21 -4.83
CA LEU A 106 -1.22 39.24 -4.30
C LEU A 106 0.26 39.05 -4.73
N GLY A 107 0.56 38.05 -5.56
CA GLY A 107 1.89 37.90 -6.17
C GLY A 107 2.97 37.28 -5.28
N HIS A 108 2.63 36.73 -4.11
CA HIS A 108 3.63 36.11 -3.23
C HIS A 108 4.35 34.92 -3.89
N ASN A 109 5.64 34.76 -3.58
CA ASN A 109 6.46 33.67 -4.13
C ASN A 109 6.19 32.33 -3.44
N PHE A 110 5.94 32.35 -2.12
CA PHE A 110 5.48 31.20 -1.35
C PHE A 110 4.58 31.63 -0.18
N VAL A 111 3.92 30.64 0.44
CA VAL A 111 3.09 30.78 1.65
C VAL A 111 3.52 29.69 2.64
N VAL A 112 3.62 30.05 3.93
CA VAL A 112 3.82 29.08 5.02
C VAL A 112 2.47 28.70 5.62
N MET A 113 2.27 27.42 5.92
CA MET A 113 1.04 26.90 6.54
C MET A 113 1.39 26.15 7.83
N ASP A 114 0.94 26.63 9.00
CA ASP A 114 1.12 25.92 10.27
C ASP A 114 0.10 24.77 10.36
N LEU A 115 0.62 23.54 10.31
CA LEU A 115 -0.12 22.29 10.18
C LEU A 115 0.42 21.28 11.22
N PRO A 116 -0.01 21.35 12.50
CA PRO A 116 0.57 20.56 13.59
C PRO A 116 0.42 19.04 13.44
N LEU A 117 -0.58 18.58 12.67
CA LEU A 117 -0.89 17.17 12.40
C LEU A 117 -0.69 16.79 10.93
N LEU A 118 0.26 17.43 10.24
CA LEU A 118 0.52 17.23 8.80
C LEU A 118 0.78 15.75 8.43
N PHE A 119 1.70 15.10 9.14
CA PHE A 119 2.10 13.72 8.87
C PHE A 119 1.08 12.69 9.37
N GLU A 120 0.40 13.00 10.48
CA GLU A 120 -0.67 12.16 11.02
C GLU A 120 -1.93 12.13 10.12
N THR A 121 -2.30 13.27 9.52
CA THR A 121 -3.48 13.36 8.65
C THR A 121 -3.21 12.97 7.20
N ARG A 122 -1.98 13.19 6.69
CA ARG A 122 -1.52 12.98 5.31
C ARG A 122 -2.24 13.77 4.21
N VAL A 123 -3.50 14.20 4.41
CA VAL A 123 -4.37 14.88 3.43
C VAL A 123 -3.68 15.99 2.64
N MET A 124 -2.87 16.82 3.29
CA MET A 124 -2.25 17.99 2.64
C MET A 124 -0.85 17.73 2.05
N LEU A 125 -0.20 16.59 2.35
CA LEU A 125 1.21 16.34 1.99
C LEU A 125 1.50 16.54 0.50
N ASN A 126 0.64 16.01 -0.37
CA ASN A 126 0.79 16.06 -1.84
C ASN A 126 0.74 17.49 -2.42
N PHE A 127 0.31 18.49 -1.65
CA PHE A 127 0.27 19.91 -2.05
C PHE A 127 1.45 20.72 -1.52
N ILE A 128 2.30 20.15 -0.65
CA ILE A 128 3.44 20.84 -0.02
C ILE A 128 4.71 20.68 -0.86
N HIS A 129 5.45 21.77 -1.09
CA HIS A 129 6.74 21.72 -1.77
C HIS A 129 7.94 21.60 -0.81
N LYS A 130 7.85 22.17 0.40
CA LYS A 130 8.85 22.05 1.48
C LYS A 130 8.18 21.95 2.84
N ILE A 131 8.71 21.09 3.71
CA ILE A 131 8.21 20.88 5.07
C ILE A 131 9.30 21.29 6.07
N ILE A 132 8.95 22.14 7.02
CA ILE A 132 9.79 22.59 8.12
C ILE A 132 9.24 21.97 9.41
N THR A 133 10.03 21.19 10.15
CA THR A 133 9.66 20.75 11.51
C THR A 133 10.39 21.57 12.55
N VAL A 134 9.65 22.06 13.56
CA VAL A 134 10.22 22.71 14.75
C VAL A 134 10.28 21.68 15.87
N THR A 135 11.47 21.48 16.43
CA THR A 135 11.77 20.47 17.45
C THR A 135 12.34 21.10 18.72
N CYS A 136 12.24 20.38 19.85
CA CYS A 136 13.00 20.64 21.07
C CYS A 136 13.08 19.38 21.95
N GLU A 137 13.98 19.37 22.93
CA GLU A 137 14.14 18.31 23.93
C GLU A 137 12.83 18.04 24.73
N GLU A 138 12.57 16.78 25.10
CA GLU A 138 11.27 16.33 25.68
C GLU A 138 11.00 16.98 27.04
N ASP A 139 12.02 17.21 27.87
CA ASP A 139 11.90 17.87 29.17
C ASP A 139 11.54 19.36 29.02
N ILE A 140 12.19 20.06 28.10
CA ILE A 140 11.85 21.43 27.70
C ILE A 140 10.43 21.48 27.13
N GLN A 141 10.03 20.48 26.33
CA GLN A 141 8.69 20.37 25.75
C GLN A 141 7.60 20.19 26.84
N VAL A 142 7.85 19.29 27.80
CA VAL A 142 6.99 19.04 28.97
C VAL A 142 6.88 20.30 29.83
N ALA A 143 8.01 20.92 30.20
CA ALA A 143 8.04 22.13 31.02
C ALA A 143 7.26 23.29 30.38
N ARG A 144 7.48 23.55 29.07
CA ARG A 144 6.73 24.55 28.29
C ARG A 144 5.23 24.23 28.20
N LEU A 145 4.83 22.96 28.21
CA LEU A 145 3.43 22.54 28.18
C LEU A 145 2.74 22.67 29.55
N ILE A 146 3.45 22.37 30.64
CA ILE A 146 2.97 22.56 32.03
C ILE A 146 2.74 24.04 32.29
N ASP A 147 3.73 24.90 32.04
CA ASP A 147 3.64 26.36 32.27
C ASP A 147 2.48 27.00 31.48
N ARG A 148 2.43 26.72 30.18
CA ARG A 148 1.41 27.29 29.27
C ARG A 148 -0.02 26.82 29.55
N SER A 149 -0.21 25.64 30.15
CA SER A 149 -1.53 24.97 30.15
C SER A 149 -1.95 24.32 31.48
N LYS A 150 -1.15 24.46 32.55
CA LYS A 150 -1.44 24.00 33.92
C LYS A 150 -1.81 22.51 34.06
N TYR A 151 -1.36 21.68 33.13
CA TYR A 151 -1.50 20.22 33.22
C TYR A 151 -0.52 19.66 34.26
N THR A 152 -0.87 18.51 34.84
CA THR A 152 0.13 17.69 35.54
C THR A 152 1.18 17.14 34.56
N GLU A 153 2.35 16.77 35.06
CA GLU A 153 3.43 16.19 34.26
C GLU A 153 2.97 14.92 33.51
N ALA A 154 2.23 14.04 34.17
CA ALA A 154 1.67 12.84 33.57
C ALA A 154 0.69 13.15 32.41
N GLU A 155 -0.13 14.19 32.53
CA GLU A 155 -1.02 14.64 31.46
C GLU A 155 -0.27 15.31 30.32
N ALA A 156 0.77 16.11 30.61
CA ALA A 156 1.62 16.75 29.60
C ALA A 156 2.33 15.68 28.75
N THR A 157 2.99 14.72 29.40
CA THR A 157 3.67 13.59 28.75
C THR A 157 2.68 12.70 27.98
N LYS A 158 1.48 12.42 28.51
CA LYS A 158 0.43 11.69 27.80
C LYS A 158 -0.07 12.41 26.55
N ARG A 159 -0.11 13.76 26.56
CA ARG A 159 -0.51 14.58 25.40
C ARG A 159 0.60 14.68 24.34
N ILE A 160 1.87 14.67 24.74
CA ILE A 160 3.01 14.62 23.82
C ILE A 160 3.06 13.24 23.13
N LYS A 161 2.98 12.15 23.90
CA LYS A 161 3.00 10.75 23.41
C LYS A 161 1.72 10.32 22.66
N ALA A 162 0.73 11.20 22.53
CA ALA A 162 -0.44 11.03 21.67
C ALA A 162 -0.27 11.64 20.26
N GLN A 163 0.86 12.30 19.97
CA GLN A 163 1.23 12.73 18.62
C GLN A 163 2.28 11.78 18.01
N MET A 164 2.52 11.89 16.70
CA MET A 164 3.65 11.18 16.08
C MET A 164 4.98 11.67 16.69
N PRO A 165 5.91 10.76 17.07
CA PRO A 165 7.23 11.09 17.59
C PRO A 165 7.97 12.17 16.77
N LEU A 166 8.68 13.04 17.47
CA LEU A 166 9.22 14.28 16.91
C LEU A 166 10.38 14.00 15.95
N GLU A 167 11.13 12.94 16.22
CA GLU A 167 12.20 12.38 15.40
C GLU A 167 11.66 11.96 14.02
N LEU A 168 10.55 11.21 13.99
CA LEU A 168 9.90 10.77 12.74
C LEU A 168 9.39 11.96 11.91
N LYS A 169 8.92 13.04 12.57
CA LYS A 169 8.57 14.29 11.88
C LYS A 169 9.80 14.98 11.28
N CYS A 170 10.94 14.93 11.97
CA CYS A 170 12.21 15.45 11.47
C CYS A 170 12.74 14.65 10.27
N GLU A 171 12.73 13.31 10.33
CA GLU A 171 13.13 12.42 9.22
C GLU A 171 12.30 12.65 7.95
N GLN A 172 11.01 12.96 8.10
CA GLN A 172 10.10 13.22 6.97
C GLN A 172 10.08 14.71 6.53
N SER A 173 10.96 15.56 7.08
CA SER A 173 11.00 16.99 6.79
C SER A 173 12.15 17.40 5.87
N HIS A 174 11.97 18.52 5.18
CA HIS A 174 12.99 19.12 4.32
C HIS A 174 13.95 20.04 5.07
N PHE A 175 13.47 20.63 6.16
CA PHE A 175 14.23 21.48 7.07
C PHE A 175 13.80 21.18 8.51
N VAL A 176 14.73 21.27 9.44
CA VAL A 176 14.49 21.13 10.87
C VAL A 176 14.99 22.41 11.56
N ILE A 177 14.22 22.92 12.52
CA ILE A 177 14.58 24.06 13.36
C ILE A 177 14.62 23.57 14.81
N GLU A 178 15.81 23.63 15.40
CA GLU A 178 16.05 23.25 16.79
C GLU A 178 15.82 24.44 17.72
N ASN A 179 14.83 24.32 18.62
CA ASN A 179 14.35 25.38 19.51
C ASN A 179 14.48 24.97 21.01
N SER A 180 15.46 24.13 21.32
CA SER A 180 15.98 23.92 22.70
C SER A 180 16.95 25.03 23.13
N GLY A 181 17.64 25.65 22.16
CA GLY A 181 18.55 26.78 22.37
C GLY A 181 17.87 28.12 22.67
N THR A 182 18.59 29.22 22.46
CA THR A 182 18.04 30.57 22.68
C THR A 182 17.12 31.01 21.54
N PHE A 183 16.31 32.05 21.79
CA PHE A 183 15.50 32.70 20.74
C PHE A 183 16.34 33.11 19.53
N ARG A 184 17.56 33.61 19.75
CA ARG A 184 18.47 34.07 18.69
C ARG A 184 18.94 32.92 17.79
N ASP A 185 19.17 31.75 18.36
CA ASP A 185 19.59 30.56 17.60
C ASP A 185 18.45 30.05 16.70
N THR A 186 17.21 30.14 17.21
CA THR A 186 15.98 29.82 16.46
C THR A 186 15.70 30.86 15.37
N GLU A 187 15.94 32.14 15.66
CA GLU A 187 15.85 33.24 14.70
C GLU A 187 16.87 33.09 13.56
N GLU A 188 18.13 32.82 13.87
CA GLU A 188 19.19 32.63 12.87
C GLU A 188 18.93 31.41 11.98
N GLN A 189 18.46 30.29 12.54
CA GLN A 189 18.02 29.12 11.77
C GLN A 189 16.83 29.46 10.84
N THR A 190 15.83 30.17 11.36
CA THR A 190 14.65 30.56 10.57
C THR A 190 15.02 31.50 9.42
N LEU A 191 15.92 32.46 9.65
CA LEU A 191 16.42 33.39 8.63
C LEU A 191 17.27 32.69 7.56
N LYS A 192 18.08 31.69 7.91
CA LYS A 192 18.80 30.85 6.93
C LYS A 192 17.84 30.09 6.01
N ILE A 193 16.79 29.48 6.58
CA ILE A 193 15.75 28.78 5.80
C ILE A 193 14.96 29.77 4.94
N LEU A 194 14.64 30.96 5.47
CA LEU A 194 13.96 32.03 4.73
C LEU A 194 14.72 32.44 3.46
N ALA A 195 16.04 32.64 3.54
CA ALA A 195 16.86 32.96 2.37
C ALA A 195 16.78 31.87 1.29
N ILE A 196 16.95 30.60 1.68
CA ILE A 196 16.84 29.44 0.78
C ILE A 196 15.45 29.36 0.10
N LEU A 197 14.38 29.74 0.80
CA LEU A 197 13.03 29.79 0.25
C LEU A 197 12.79 31.00 -0.67
N GLN A 198 13.46 32.13 -0.42
CA GLN A 198 13.37 33.34 -1.24
C GLN A 198 14.11 33.18 -2.58
N ASP A 199 15.30 32.56 -2.58
CA ASP A 199 16.09 32.26 -3.79
C ASP A 199 15.45 31.18 -4.70
N SER A 200 14.39 30.50 -4.23
CA SER A 200 13.75 29.40 -4.94
C SER A 200 12.94 29.86 -6.15
N ASN A 201 13.54 29.76 -7.34
CA ASN A 201 12.91 29.96 -8.65
C ASN A 201 11.76 28.98 -8.98
N GLN A 202 11.42 28.02 -8.10
CA GLN A 202 10.31 27.08 -8.31
C GLN A 202 8.96 27.80 -8.52
N HIS A 203 8.80 29.00 -7.95
CA HIS A 203 7.60 29.83 -8.14
C HIS A 203 7.37 30.26 -9.61
N TRP A 204 8.43 30.37 -10.42
CA TRP A 204 8.35 30.66 -11.86
C TRP A 204 7.84 29.48 -12.67
N LYS A 205 8.26 28.24 -12.37
CA LYS A 205 7.75 27.05 -13.09
C LYS A 205 6.23 26.92 -12.95
N ILE A 206 5.72 27.09 -11.73
CA ILE A 206 4.28 27.04 -11.43
C ILE A 206 3.53 28.18 -12.14
N ARG A 207 4.09 29.40 -12.16
CA ARG A 207 3.52 30.52 -12.93
C ARG A 207 3.51 30.23 -14.44
N GLY A 208 4.60 29.67 -14.97
CA GLY A 208 4.72 29.29 -16.39
C GLY A 208 3.68 28.27 -16.82
N VAL A 209 3.45 27.23 -16.03
CA VAL A 209 2.37 26.25 -16.28
C VAL A 209 1.00 26.92 -16.27
N ILE A 210 0.70 27.76 -15.26
CA ILE A 210 -0.59 28.45 -15.17
C ILE A 210 -0.80 29.39 -16.37
N PHE A 211 0.21 30.20 -16.74
CA PHE A 211 0.15 31.06 -17.92
C PHE A 211 0.02 30.26 -19.23
N ALA A 212 0.70 29.12 -19.37
CA ALA A 212 0.55 28.24 -20.53
C ALA A 212 -0.86 27.65 -20.61
N THR A 213 -1.43 27.16 -19.51
CA THR A 213 -2.82 26.65 -19.49
C THR A 213 -3.85 27.75 -19.73
N ALA A 214 -3.63 28.97 -19.22
CA ALA A 214 -4.49 30.11 -19.48
C ALA A 214 -4.39 30.58 -20.94
N ALA A 215 -3.18 30.61 -21.52
CA ALA A 215 -2.96 30.92 -22.93
C ALA A 215 -3.56 29.86 -23.85
N LEU A 216 -3.48 28.57 -23.49
CA LEU A 216 -4.18 27.49 -24.20
C LEU A 216 -5.70 27.65 -24.10
N LEU A 217 -6.26 27.93 -22.92
CA LEU A 217 -7.70 28.20 -22.76
C LEU A 217 -8.16 29.40 -23.60
N VAL A 218 -7.44 30.52 -23.55
CA VAL A 218 -7.73 31.71 -24.37
C VAL A 218 -7.55 31.42 -25.86
N SER A 219 -6.55 30.63 -26.25
CA SER A 219 -6.33 30.21 -27.63
C SER A 219 -7.43 29.26 -28.12
N SER A 220 -7.89 28.31 -27.31
CA SER A 220 -9.03 27.43 -27.62
C SER A 220 -10.34 28.19 -27.70
N ILE A 221 -10.59 29.15 -26.80
CA ILE A 221 -11.77 30.03 -26.85
C ILE A 221 -11.72 30.91 -28.09
N ALA A 222 -10.58 31.53 -28.39
CA ALA A 222 -10.38 32.31 -29.61
C ALA A 222 -10.49 31.45 -30.88
N TRP A 223 -10.01 30.21 -30.86
CA TRP A 223 -10.16 29.26 -31.96
C TRP A 223 -11.63 28.88 -32.16
N ILE A 224 -12.38 28.54 -31.10
CA ILE A 224 -13.83 28.26 -31.16
C ILE A 224 -14.59 29.47 -31.72
N LEU A 225 -14.29 30.68 -31.25
CA LEU A 225 -14.91 31.92 -31.74
C LEU A 225 -14.57 32.19 -33.22
N ASN A 226 -13.32 32.00 -33.64
CA ASN A 226 -12.85 32.25 -35.01
C ASN A 226 -13.28 31.16 -36.00
N TYR A 227 -13.38 29.90 -35.55
CA TYR A 227 -13.95 28.78 -36.33
C TYR A 227 -15.41 29.06 -36.68
N LYS A 228 -16.15 29.72 -35.78
CA LYS A 228 -17.53 30.20 -36.02
C LYS A 228 -17.65 31.29 -37.10
N TYR A 229 -16.54 31.87 -37.55
CA TYR A 229 -16.47 32.84 -38.66
C TYR A 229 -15.81 32.29 -39.95
N LYS A 230 -15.44 31.00 -40.00
CA LYS A 230 -14.85 30.38 -41.20
C LYS A 230 -15.41 28.98 -41.49
N CYS A 231 -16.66 28.95 -41.95
CA CYS A 231 -17.19 27.83 -42.71
C CYS A 231 -17.94 28.37 -43.95
N PRO A 232 -17.58 27.95 -45.18
CA PRO A 232 -18.35 28.32 -46.36
C PRO A 232 -19.68 27.55 -46.37
N LEU A 233 -20.78 28.26 -46.63
CA LEU A 233 -22.12 27.69 -46.81
C LEU A 233 -22.67 28.14 -48.18
N ASN A 234 -23.56 27.32 -48.75
CA ASN A 234 -23.99 27.42 -50.14
C ASN A 234 -24.90 28.64 -50.42
N GLU A 235 -24.97 29.04 -51.68
CA GLU A 235 -25.60 30.31 -52.11
C GLU A 235 -27.12 30.41 -51.86
N ASP A 236 -27.83 29.28 -51.68
CA ASP A 236 -29.31 29.25 -51.62
C ASP A 236 -29.93 29.86 -50.34
N GLU A 237 -29.19 30.04 -49.23
CA GLU A 237 -29.74 30.61 -47.99
C GLU A 237 -29.51 32.12 -47.83
N MET A 238 -28.52 32.70 -48.54
CA MET A 238 -28.15 34.12 -48.43
C MET A 238 -29.31 35.09 -48.73
N VAL A 239 -30.25 34.69 -49.60
CA VAL A 239 -31.38 35.53 -50.03
C VAL A 239 -32.43 35.73 -48.93
N ARG A 240 -32.46 34.88 -47.88
CA ARG A 240 -33.50 34.95 -46.82
C ARG A 240 -33.12 35.80 -45.61
N LEU A 241 -31.83 35.97 -45.31
CA LEU A 241 -31.38 36.68 -44.09
C LEU A 241 -31.15 38.18 -44.29
N ALA A 242 -30.99 38.64 -45.54
CA ALA A 242 -30.82 40.06 -45.89
C ALA A 242 -32.06 40.97 -45.65
N SER A 243 -33.11 40.46 -44.99
CA SER A 243 -34.40 41.14 -44.81
C SER A 243 -34.69 41.58 -43.36
N ILE A 244 -33.83 41.28 -42.38
CA ILE A 244 -34.16 41.42 -40.93
C ILE A 244 -33.13 42.25 -40.15
N MET A 245 -31.99 42.63 -40.73
CA MET A 245 -31.00 43.53 -40.09
C MET A 245 -30.77 44.80 -40.90
N GLY A 246 -31.76 45.67 -40.87
CA GLY A 246 -31.67 47.05 -41.32
C GLY A 246 -32.47 47.94 -40.38
N ASP A 247 -31.91 48.27 -39.22
CA ASP A 247 -32.24 49.46 -38.43
C ASP A 247 -31.25 49.63 -37.24
N ILE A 248 -30.92 50.90 -36.95
CA ILE A 248 -30.20 51.40 -35.76
C ILE A 248 -28.70 51.01 -35.67
N ASP A 249 -27.87 51.77 -36.40
CA ASP A 249 -26.63 52.33 -35.86
C ASP A 249 -26.97 53.46 -34.87
N ASP A 250 -26.23 53.64 -33.77
CA ASP A 250 -25.88 54.99 -33.23
C ASP A 250 -24.77 54.98 -32.14
N TRP A 251 -24.03 56.10 -32.04
CA TRP A 251 -23.02 56.52 -31.03
C TRP A 251 -21.60 55.92 -30.98
N HIS A 252 -20.64 56.78 -30.59
CA HIS A 252 -19.17 56.69 -30.75
C HIS A 252 -18.38 56.66 -29.42
N GLU A 253 -17.16 56.10 -29.50
CA GLU A 253 -15.86 56.49 -28.90
C GLU A 253 -15.78 57.43 -27.65
N ASP A 254 -15.14 56.93 -26.56
CA ASP A 254 -13.87 57.40 -25.92
C ASP A 254 -13.56 58.90 -25.61
N PRO A 255 -12.54 59.29 -24.77
CA PRO A 255 -11.62 58.51 -23.91
C PRO A 255 -11.35 59.11 -22.48
N LEU A 256 -10.29 58.61 -21.83
CA LEU A 256 -9.61 58.96 -20.55
C LEU A 256 -9.24 60.46 -20.31
N ALA A 257 -9.14 60.90 -19.03
CA ALA A 257 -7.88 61.38 -18.37
C ALA A 257 -8.00 62.09 -16.98
N MET A 258 -7.03 61.80 -16.11
CA MET A 258 -6.32 62.60 -15.07
C MET A 258 -6.99 63.56 -14.04
N ALA A 259 -6.64 63.30 -12.76
CA ALA A 259 -6.10 64.19 -11.70
C ALA A 259 -6.71 65.56 -11.34
N ASP A 260 -6.85 65.79 -10.01
CA ASP A 260 -6.27 66.97 -9.33
C ASP A 260 -6.07 66.70 -7.81
N SER A 261 -5.41 67.62 -7.09
CA SER A 261 -5.10 67.53 -5.64
C SER A 261 -6.02 68.38 -4.75
N ASP A 262 -5.98 68.15 -3.42
CA ASP A 262 -5.52 69.15 -2.43
C ASP A 262 -5.64 68.65 -0.96
N GLU A 263 -4.99 69.38 -0.05
CA GLU A 263 -5.01 69.19 1.42
C GLU A 263 -6.31 69.79 2.04
N ASP A 264 -6.65 69.78 3.33
CA ASP A 264 -5.88 69.71 4.57
C ASP A 264 -6.80 69.42 5.81
N HIS A 265 -6.24 69.50 7.02
CA HIS A 265 -6.82 69.69 8.37
C HIS A 265 -7.00 68.46 9.30
N HIS A 266 -6.09 68.41 10.27
CA HIS A 266 -6.08 67.69 11.57
C HIS A 266 -6.95 68.45 12.64
N PRO A 267 -6.97 68.18 14.00
CA PRO A 267 -6.02 67.43 14.85
C PRO A 267 -6.49 66.59 16.10
N LEU A 268 -5.59 65.69 16.57
CA LEU A 268 -5.22 65.33 17.98
C LEU A 268 -6.26 64.64 18.94
N ARG A 269 -5.99 63.43 19.50
CA ARG A 269 -5.33 63.05 20.81
C ARG A 269 -6.22 63.17 22.10
N THR A 270 -6.09 62.42 23.22
CA THR A 270 -5.25 61.25 23.66
C THR A 270 -5.75 60.58 24.97
N LEU A 271 -5.39 59.28 25.15
CA LEU A 271 -4.93 58.57 26.38
C LEU A 271 -5.84 58.21 27.60
N ASN A 272 -5.51 57.03 28.14
CA ASN A 272 -5.77 56.40 29.45
C ASN A 272 -5.26 57.25 30.66
N PRO A 273 -5.62 57.01 31.97
CA PRO A 273 -5.34 55.73 32.67
C PRO A 273 -6.12 55.29 33.97
N PHE A 274 -6.13 53.98 34.23
CA PHE A 274 -5.94 53.21 35.50
C PHE A 274 -6.39 53.68 36.94
N HIS A 275 -7.29 52.87 37.55
CA HIS A 275 -7.19 52.14 38.86
C HIS A 275 -7.76 52.63 40.25
N TRP A 276 -8.22 51.60 41.02
CA TRP A 276 -8.37 51.42 42.51
C TRP A 276 -9.64 51.81 43.34
N ALA A 277 -10.33 50.74 43.83
CA ALA A 277 -10.62 50.38 45.26
C ALA A 277 -11.92 50.76 46.07
N MET A 278 -12.71 49.70 46.38
CA MET A 278 -13.32 49.27 47.69
C MET A 278 -14.53 49.95 48.43
N PHE A 279 -15.58 49.13 48.65
CA PHE A 279 -16.45 48.94 49.87
C PHE A 279 -17.45 50.04 50.35
N PRO A 280 -18.46 49.74 51.24
CA PRO A 280 -19.19 48.47 51.57
C PRO A 280 -20.75 48.62 51.77
N HIS A 281 -21.43 47.59 52.34
CA HIS A 281 -22.83 47.50 52.88
C HIS A 281 -24.00 47.29 51.87
N ASN A 282 -25.14 46.61 52.18
CA ASN A 282 -25.67 46.02 53.44
C ASN A 282 -26.66 44.82 53.23
N LEU A 283 -27.03 44.12 54.32
CA LEU A 283 -28.13 43.11 54.49
C LEU A 283 -29.33 43.74 55.27
N PRO A 284 -30.46 43.07 55.68
CA PRO A 284 -30.88 41.63 55.61
C PRO A 284 -32.34 41.37 55.14
N ASP A 285 -32.85 40.11 55.13
CA ASP A 285 -33.93 39.61 56.05
C ASP A 285 -34.27 38.09 55.90
N ARG A 286 -35.43 37.58 56.40
CA ARG A 286 -35.60 36.24 57.03
C ARG A 286 -37.01 35.58 56.87
N VAL A 287 -37.20 34.35 57.40
CA VAL A 287 -38.46 33.54 57.63
C VAL A 287 -38.84 32.59 56.45
N ASP A 288 -38.73 31.25 56.53
CA ASP A 288 -39.61 30.18 57.14
C ASP A 288 -40.93 29.89 56.35
N HIS A 289 -41.48 28.67 56.18
CA HIS A 289 -41.55 27.45 57.03
C HIS A 289 -41.92 26.12 56.28
N ARG A 290 -41.35 24.97 56.72
CA ARG A 290 -41.95 23.63 57.04
C ARG A 290 -42.52 22.58 56.01
N PHE A 291 -42.03 21.33 56.22
CA PHE A 291 -42.66 19.98 56.14
C PHE A 291 -43.20 19.45 54.79
N TYR A 292 -43.14 18.14 54.46
CA TYR A 292 -42.82 16.87 55.16
C TYR A 292 -42.29 15.83 54.09
N ARG A 293 -41.85 14.57 54.31
CA ARG A 293 -41.69 13.59 55.42
C ARG A 293 -40.67 12.50 54.99
N VAL A 294 -40.08 11.75 55.93
CA VAL A 294 -39.29 10.49 55.72
C VAL A 294 -40.00 9.29 56.41
N PRO A 295 -39.70 8.02 56.05
CA PRO A 295 -38.78 7.24 56.88
C PRO A 295 -37.85 6.26 56.11
N GLU A 296 -36.90 5.67 56.84
CA GLU A 296 -35.91 4.66 56.41
C GLU A 296 -36.36 3.22 56.86
N PRO A 297 -35.50 2.23 57.22
CA PRO A 297 -35.04 1.16 56.31
C PRO A 297 -35.22 -0.28 56.89
N GLU A 298 -34.32 -1.21 56.52
CA GLU A 298 -33.97 -2.53 57.14
C GLU A 298 -34.43 -3.87 56.48
N VAL A 299 -33.43 -4.56 55.88
CA VAL A 299 -33.01 -5.97 56.00
C VAL A 299 -33.93 -7.01 56.67
N TYR A 300 -34.17 -8.17 56.00
CA TYR A 300 -33.89 -9.54 56.52
C TYR A 300 -33.95 -10.61 55.38
N ASP A 301 -34.03 -11.91 55.70
CA ASP A 301 -33.23 -12.98 55.05
C ASP A 301 -33.99 -14.29 54.65
N ASP A 302 -33.28 -15.18 53.94
CA ASP A 302 -33.34 -16.67 53.91
C ASP A 302 -34.48 -17.52 53.25
N THR A 303 -34.05 -18.52 52.44
CA THR A 303 -34.65 -19.88 52.18
C THR A 303 -36.07 -20.06 51.55
N GLU A 304 -36.50 -21.20 50.95
CA GLU A 304 -35.88 -22.41 50.33
C GLU A 304 -36.92 -23.17 49.42
N SER A 305 -36.43 -24.04 48.50
CA SER A 305 -37.00 -25.30 47.89
C SER A 305 -38.53 -25.45 47.57
N ALA A 306 -39.10 -26.44 46.86
CA ALA A 306 -38.79 -27.77 46.27
C ALA A 306 -39.88 -28.02 45.15
N THR A 307 -40.14 -29.11 44.40
CA THR A 307 -39.56 -30.34 43.75
C THR A 307 -40.73 -30.89 42.85
N LEU A 308 -40.71 -31.88 41.93
CA LEU A 308 -39.84 -32.95 41.36
C LEU A 308 -40.39 -33.18 39.90
N GLY A 309 -39.90 -33.99 38.93
CA GLY A 309 -38.82 -34.97 38.73
C GLY A 309 -38.53 -35.05 37.22
N VAL A 310 -38.27 -36.17 36.51
CA VAL A 310 -38.10 -37.61 36.78
C VAL A 310 -36.94 -38.12 35.85
N ALA A 311 -36.29 -39.24 36.19
CA ALA A 311 -35.10 -39.81 35.51
C ALA A 311 -35.29 -40.20 34.02
N GLY A 312 -34.26 -40.47 33.20
CA GLY A 312 -32.79 -40.52 33.43
C GLY A 312 -32.17 -41.91 33.15
N LEU A 313 -30.97 -41.99 32.52
CA LEU A 313 -30.15 -43.22 32.38
C LEU A 313 -28.72 -42.94 31.84
N ALA A 314 -27.80 -43.92 32.01
CA ALA A 314 -26.37 -43.94 31.63
C ALA A 314 -25.45 -42.87 32.29
N GLY A 315 -24.15 -43.08 32.49
CA GLY A 315 -23.28 -44.26 32.35
C GLY A 315 -21.88 -43.92 32.92
N GLY A 316 -21.22 -44.77 33.71
CA GLY A 316 -20.24 -45.74 33.18
C GLY A 316 -18.80 -45.19 33.30
N ARG A 317 -18.00 -45.69 34.27
CA ARG A 317 -16.70 -45.13 34.68
C ARG A 317 -15.55 -46.12 34.42
N VAL A 318 -14.63 -45.80 33.51
CA VAL A 318 -13.31 -46.43 33.38
C VAL A 318 -12.28 -45.36 33.01
N GLN A 319 -11.11 -45.39 33.67
CA GLN A 319 -9.87 -44.85 33.14
C GLN A 319 -8.96 -46.06 32.91
N ASP A 320 -8.43 -46.21 31.70
CA ASP A 320 -7.29 -47.07 31.41
C ASP A 320 -6.21 -46.27 30.70
N ARG A 321 -4.96 -46.75 30.79
CA ARG A 321 -3.74 -46.01 30.46
C ARG A 321 -2.72 -46.96 29.86
N GLU A 322 -2.74 -47.12 28.53
CA GLU A 322 -1.70 -47.88 27.83
C GLU A 322 -1.63 -47.51 26.33
N SER A 323 -0.52 -47.88 25.68
CA SER A 323 -0.14 -47.61 24.27
C SER A 323 -0.08 -46.14 23.84
N LEU A 324 1.12 -45.70 23.41
CA LEU A 324 1.36 -44.41 22.74
C LEU A 324 2.38 -44.59 21.58
N GLU A 325 2.41 -45.79 20.99
CA GLU A 325 3.40 -46.22 19.99
C GLU A 325 2.75 -46.80 18.71
N SER A 326 1.42 -47.00 18.68
CA SER A 326 0.67 -47.58 17.55
C SER A 326 0.47 -46.66 16.34
N ASP A 327 0.50 -45.35 16.58
CA ASP A 327 -0.07 -44.37 15.65
C ASP A 327 0.93 -43.89 14.58
N VAL A 328 2.19 -44.34 14.67
CA VAL A 328 3.25 -44.03 13.70
C VAL A 328 3.31 -45.09 12.58
N GLU A 329 3.31 -46.38 12.91
CA GLU A 329 3.41 -47.47 11.92
C GLU A 329 2.17 -47.58 11.03
N THR A 330 0.99 -47.22 11.56
CA THR A 330 -0.30 -47.33 10.85
C THR A 330 -0.42 -46.36 9.65
N ILE A 331 0.46 -45.36 9.52
CA ILE A 331 0.41 -44.35 8.44
C ILE A 331 1.19 -44.78 7.19
N SER A 332 2.17 -45.68 7.31
CA SER A 332 2.99 -46.15 6.17
C SER A 332 2.28 -47.16 5.26
N ASP A 333 1.39 -48.00 5.80
CA ASP A 333 0.91 -49.18 5.08
C ASP A 333 -0.26 -48.91 4.11
N GLU A 334 -1.13 -47.93 4.38
CA GLU A 334 -2.30 -47.64 3.51
C GLU A 334 -1.92 -47.11 2.11
N LEU A 335 -0.67 -46.71 1.88
CA LEU A 335 -0.20 -46.14 0.61
C LEU A 335 0.20 -47.18 -0.46
N THR A 336 0.23 -48.48 -0.15
CA THR A 336 0.88 -49.51 -1.00
C THR A 336 -0.07 -50.45 -1.78
N HIS A 337 -1.39 -50.29 -1.68
CA HIS A 337 -2.35 -51.25 -2.25
C HIS A 337 -3.47 -50.63 -3.10
N ARG A 338 -3.22 -50.48 -4.42
CA ARG A 338 -4.26 -50.49 -5.47
C ARG A 338 -3.75 -50.62 -6.92
N ASN A 339 -3.30 -51.82 -7.33
CA ASN A 339 -3.57 -52.31 -8.70
C ASN A 339 -3.32 -53.83 -8.87
N PRO A 340 -4.35 -54.64 -9.17
CA PRO A 340 -4.20 -55.99 -9.70
C PRO A 340 -4.69 -56.11 -11.15
N ASP A 341 -3.82 -56.53 -12.08
CA ASP A 341 -3.98 -57.84 -12.72
C ASP A 341 -2.85 -58.21 -13.71
N GLU A 342 -2.54 -59.52 -13.72
CA GLU A 342 -2.14 -60.40 -14.84
C GLU A 342 -1.31 -59.86 -16.05
N ARG A 343 -0.26 -60.54 -16.55
CA ARG A 343 0.33 -61.88 -16.30
C ARG A 343 1.81 -61.95 -16.76
N ARG A 344 2.52 -63.02 -16.34
CA ARG A 344 3.95 -63.34 -16.62
C ARG A 344 4.18 -63.89 -18.07
N PRO A 345 5.41 -64.26 -18.50
CA PRO A 345 6.63 -63.47 -18.73
C PRO A 345 7.34 -63.84 -20.08
N LEU A 346 8.52 -63.25 -20.43
CA LEU A 346 9.74 -64.01 -20.84
C LEU A 346 10.95 -63.14 -21.31
N HIS A 347 12.09 -63.38 -20.67
CA HIS A 347 13.51 -63.37 -21.12
C HIS A 347 14.05 -62.62 -22.38
N ARG A 348 15.24 -62.02 -22.11
CA ARG A 348 16.51 -61.97 -22.89
C ARG A 348 16.86 -60.76 -23.78
N GLN A 349 17.81 -59.99 -23.24
CA GLN A 349 18.97 -59.32 -23.87
C GLN A 349 19.66 -60.11 -25.02
N PRO A 350 20.66 -59.53 -25.74
CA PRO A 350 20.77 -58.16 -26.29
C PRO A 350 21.39 -58.13 -27.71
N ALA A 351 21.38 -56.97 -28.40
CA ALA A 351 22.48 -56.54 -29.31
C ALA A 351 22.25 -55.12 -29.89
N ALA A 352 23.35 -54.47 -30.26
CA ALA A 352 23.47 -53.39 -31.24
C ALA A 352 24.68 -53.75 -32.15
N PRO A 353 25.22 -52.90 -33.06
CA PRO A 353 24.69 -51.66 -33.70
C PRO A 353 24.83 -51.67 -35.25
N SER A 354 24.25 -50.68 -35.96
CA SER A 354 24.87 -50.12 -37.20
C SER A 354 24.15 -48.89 -37.80
N ARG A 355 24.93 -47.87 -38.18
CA ARG A 355 24.67 -46.86 -39.24
C ARG A 355 25.11 -47.46 -40.62
N PRO A 356 24.89 -46.86 -41.83
CA PRO A 356 24.78 -45.41 -42.11
C PRO A 356 23.86 -44.93 -43.29
N ALA A 357 23.77 -43.59 -43.39
CA ALA A 357 23.74 -42.72 -44.60
C ALA A 357 22.68 -42.89 -45.72
N GLY A 358 22.14 -41.74 -46.19
CA GLY A 358 21.43 -41.61 -47.48
C GLY A 358 20.51 -40.38 -47.59
N HIS A 359 21.04 -39.26 -48.10
CA HIS A 359 20.25 -38.12 -48.64
C HIS A 359 20.54 -38.05 -50.16
N PRO A 360 19.59 -37.59 -51.01
CA PRO A 360 19.44 -36.15 -51.26
C PRO A 360 18.00 -35.61 -51.49
N ASP A 361 17.86 -34.30 -51.27
CA ASP A 361 17.08 -33.27 -52.00
C ASP A 361 15.64 -33.56 -52.52
N ALA A 362 14.63 -32.83 -52.00
CA ALA A 362 14.11 -31.59 -52.63
C ALA A 362 12.77 -31.05 -52.05
N GLU A 363 12.73 -29.72 -51.82
CA GLU A 363 11.60 -28.76 -51.85
C GLU A 363 10.35 -28.87 -50.91
N THR A 364 10.31 -27.90 -49.96
CA THR A 364 9.15 -27.09 -49.49
C THR A 364 8.02 -27.73 -48.67
N ILE A 365 7.89 -27.30 -47.41
CA ILE A 365 6.98 -26.21 -46.95
C ILE A 365 7.31 -25.90 -45.46
N ASP A 366 7.50 -24.63 -45.12
CA ASP A 366 7.76 -24.20 -43.72
C ASP A 366 6.47 -24.14 -42.87
N GLY A 367 6.61 -24.38 -41.56
CA GLY A 367 5.51 -24.52 -40.62
C GLY A 367 5.04 -23.21 -39.96
N PRO A 368 3.83 -23.22 -39.34
CA PRO A 368 3.27 -22.03 -38.68
C PRO A 368 3.83 -21.79 -37.26
N ALA A 369 4.34 -20.57 -37.07
CA ALA A 369 4.42 -19.77 -35.84
C ALA A 369 4.30 -20.47 -34.45
N HIS A 370 5.39 -20.38 -33.67
CA HIS A 370 5.30 -20.43 -32.21
C HIS A 370 4.54 -19.21 -31.66
N GLN A 371 3.75 -19.40 -30.60
CA GLN A 371 3.22 -18.31 -29.77
C GLN A 371 4.29 -17.83 -28.78
N PRO A 372 4.38 -16.51 -28.49
CA PRO A 372 5.36 -15.97 -27.55
C PRO A 372 5.00 -16.29 -26.10
N GLN A 373 5.94 -16.85 -25.35
CA GLN A 373 5.89 -16.90 -23.89
C GLN A 373 6.48 -15.59 -23.32
N ARG A 374 5.87 -15.06 -22.25
CA ARG A 374 6.31 -13.81 -21.61
C ARG A 374 7.59 -14.04 -20.80
N PRO A 375 8.56 -13.10 -20.79
CA PRO A 375 9.67 -13.16 -19.84
C PRO A 375 9.17 -12.94 -18.40
N PRO A 376 9.87 -13.51 -17.38
CA PRO A 376 9.58 -13.25 -15.98
C PRO A 376 9.99 -11.83 -15.57
N PHE A 377 9.36 -11.29 -14.53
CA PHE A 377 9.74 -10.01 -13.93
C PHE A 377 11.02 -10.14 -13.09
N ASP A 378 12.00 -9.27 -13.33
CA ASP A 378 13.20 -9.11 -12.49
C ASP A 378 12.94 -8.03 -11.43
N THR A 379 12.90 -8.42 -10.16
CA THR A 379 12.67 -7.53 -9.00
C THR A 379 13.95 -6.95 -8.41
N SER A 380 15.14 -7.39 -8.84
CA SER A 380 16.43 -7.05 -8.22
C SER A 380 16.82 -5.56 -8.34
N SER A 381 16.32 -4.87 -9.38
CA SER A 381 16.74 -3.52 -9.73
C SER A 381 16.16 -2.40 -8.85
N LEU A 382 15.07 -2.64 -8.12
CA LEU A 382 14.26 -1.59 -7.49
C LEU A 382 14.85 -0.97 -6.22
N PHE A 383 15.72 -1.67 -5.49
CA PHE A 383 16.30 -1.16 -4.23
C PHE A 383 17.67 -0.46 -4.39
N GLN A 384 18.39 -0.73 -5.47
CA GLN A 384 19.80 -0.30 -5.60
C GLN A 384 19.97 1.16 -6.10
N HIS A 385 18.98 1.70 -6.83
CA HIS A 385 19.20 2.85 -7.71
C HIS A 385 18.75 4.23 -7.21
N HIS A 386 18.03 4.33 -6.09
CA HIS A 386 17.37 5.59 -5.70
C HIS A 386 18.02 6.43 -4.58
N PHE A 387 19.11 5.97 -3.96
CA PHE A 387 19.73 6.66 -2.81
C PHE A 387 21.11 7.30 -3.04
N ASN A 388 21.89 6.87 -4.04
CA ASN A 388 23.30 7.27 -4.20
C ASN A 388 23.55 8.47 -5.14
N THR A 389 22.50 9.10 -5.68
CA THR A 389 22.62 10.08 -6.80
C THR A 389 22.38 11.55 -6.41
N PHE A 390 22.18 11.87 -5.13
CA PHE A 390 21.89 13.24 -4.67
C PHE A 390 22.70 13.74 -3.45
N PHE A 391 23.44 12.87 -2.76
CA PHE A 391 24.22 13.24 -1.56
C PHE A 391 25.68 12.74 -1.64
N ASN A 392 26.46 13.30 -2.57
CA ASN A 392 27.91 13.57 -2.41
C ASN A 392 28.52 14.13 -3.71
N THR A 393 28.43 15.46 -3.90
CA THR A 393 29.20 16.19 -4.92
C THR A 393 29.83 17.44 -4.30
N PRO A 394 31.18 17.50 -4.19
CA PRO A 394 31.87 18.74 -3.80
C PRO A 394 31.69 19.84 -4.87
N LEU A 395 31.37 21.05 -4.44
CA LEU A 395 31.11 22.21 -5.30
C LEU A 395 32.41 22.87 -5.80
N GLU A 396 33.18 22.20 -6.67
CA GLU A 396 34.34 22.80 -7.35
C GLU A 396 34.41 22.50 -8.87
N THR A 397 33.70 23.28 -9.68
CA THR A 397 34.18 23.78 -11.00
C THR A 397 33.49 25.09 -11.35
N GLY A 398 34.24 26.18 -11.49
CA GLY A 398 33.69 27.49 -11.88
C GLY A 398 33.48 27.63 -13.39
N PHE A 399 32.41 28.33 -13.79
CA PHE A 399 32.02 28.49 -15.21
C PHE A 399 31.92 29.96 -15.68
N PHE A 400 32.82 30.82 -15.20
CA PHE A 400 32.99 32.19 -15.74
C PHE A 400 34.48 32.54 -15.91
N GLY A 401 34.99 32.36 -17.13
CA GLY A 401 36.34 32.74 -17.55
C GLY A 401 36.34 33.98 -18.44
N SER A 402 36.17 35.17 -17.85
CA SER A 402 36.32 36.45 -18.56
C SER A 402 36.82 37.52 -17.58
N GLY A 403 38.06 37.99 -17.78
CA GLY A 403 38.84 38.58 -16.69
C GLY A 403 38.65 40.08 -16.41
N LEU A 404 39.08 40.47 -15.20
CA LEU A 404 39.55 41.80 -14.83
C LEU A 404 40.85 41.64 -14.01
N PRO A 405 41.87 42.51 -14.17
CA PRO A 405 43.17 42.30 -13.55
C PRO A 405 43.37 43.09 -12.24
N GLY A 406 44.04 42.48 -11.25
CA GLY A 406 44.84 43.23 -10.26
C GLY A 406 44.78 42.76 -8.80
N GLY A 407 45.95 42.38 -8.26
CA GLY A 407 46.25 42.53 -6.84
C GLY A 407 46.39 41.26 -6.00
N PHE A 408 47.48 41.21 -5.22
CA PHE A 408 47.68 40.41 -4.01
C PHE A 408 47.40 38.89 -4.07
N GLY A 409 48.43 38.13 -4.46
CA GLY A 409 48.54 36.71 -4.09
C GLY A 409 49.33 36.53 -2.79
N PHE A 410 48.78 35.76 -1.85
CA PHE A 410 49.48 35.14 -0.71
C PHE A 410 48.59 34.01 -0.15
N PHE A 411 48.72 32.78 -0.67
CA PHE A 411 48.49 31.51 0.03
C PHE A 411 48.95 30.34 -0.86
N ASP A 412 49.23 29.18 -0.25
CA ASP A 412 49.89 28.05 -0.90
C ASP A 412 48.92 27.18 -1.72
N LEU A 413 49.30 26.81 -2.93
CA LEU A 413 48.41 26.30 -3.98
C LEU A 413 48.55 24.79 -4.25
N HIS A 414 49.13 24.03 -3.30
CA HIS A 414 49.39 22.59 -3.47
C HIS A 414 48.66 21.67 -2.46
N ALA A 415 47.98 22.21 -1.45
CA ALA A 415 47.32 21.41 -0.40
C ALA A 415 45.95 20.80 -0.79
N ASN A 416 45.35 21.18 -1.92
CA ASN A 416 43.95 20.88 -2.24
C ASN A 416 43.75 19.97 -3.47
N ARG A 417 44.65 18.99 -3.69
CA ARG A 417 44.41 17.91 -4.66
C ARG A 417 43.68 16.75 -3.96
N PRO A 418 42.60 16.19 -4.55
CA PRO A 418 41.92 15.04 -3.96
C PRO A 418 42.87 13.83 -3.96
N TRP A 419 42.75 12.97 -2.94
CA TRP A 419 43.71 11.90 -2.67
C TRP A 419 43.92 10.96 -3.86
N TRP A 420 42.88 10.68 -4.65
CA TRP A 420 42.88 9.84 -5.85
C TRP A 420 43.58 10.46 -7.08
N LYS A 421 44.07 11.70 -6.98
CA LYS A 421 45.04 12.33 -7.91
C LYS A 421 46.47 12.41 -7.34
N GLY A 422 46.71 11.81 -6.18
CA GLY A 422 48.02 11.75 -5.53
C GLY A 422 48.86 10.55 -5.95
N ASP A 423 50.05 10.44 -5.35
CA ASP A 423 50.97 9.34 -5.59
C ASP A 423 50.46 8.01 -4.99
N ASN A 424 50.96 6.89 -5.54
CA ASN A 424 50.60 5.52 -5.19
C ASN A 424 49.10 5.17 -5.37
N VAL A 425 48.39 5.89 -6.24
CA VAL A 425 47.02 5.57 -6.66
C VAL A 425 47.04 4.76 -7.95
N CYS A 426 46.50 3.56 -7.91
CA CYS A 426 46.28 2.70 -9.07
C CYS A 426 44.93 3.01 -9.72
N THR A 427 44.86 2.86 -11.04
CA THR A 427 43.64 3.12 -11.84
C THR A 427 43.30 1.88 -12.67
N GLU A 428 42.19 1.22 -12.34
CA GLU A 428 41.56 0.19 -13.16
C GLU A 428 40.55 0.81 -14.13
N ARG A 429 40.37 0.15 -15.29
CA ARG A 429 39.44 0.56 -16.35
C ARG A 429 38.73 -0.70 -16.86
N GLU A 430 37.49 -0.87 -16.44
CA GLU A 430 36.58 -1.87 -17.00
C GLU A 430 35.86 -1.27 -18.22
N GLU A 431 35.74 -2.05 -19.30
CA GLU A 431 34.99 -1.65 -20.49
C GLU A 431 34.00 -2.74 -20.86
N LYS A 432 32.71 -2.40 -20.86
CA LYS A 432 31.62 -3.28 -21.33
C LYS A 432 31.02 -2.66 -22.58
N GLU A 433 31.12 -3.35 -23.70
CA GLU A 433 30.37 -3.02 -24.91
C GLU A 433 29.09 -3.85 -24.93
N GLU A 434 27.95 -3.18 -25.02
CA GLU A 434 26.63 -3.81 -25.13
C GLU A 434 26.14 -3.67 -26.58
N ASP A 435 26.03 -4.81 -27.27
CA ASP A 435 25.41 -4.89 -28.59
C ASP A 435 23.91 -4.67 -28.46
N ILE A 436 23.35 -3.77 -29.28
CA ILE A 436 21.90 -3.54 -29.31
C ILE A 436 21.26 -4.69 -30.10
N ALA A 437 20.77 -5.70 -29.38
CA ALA A 437 19.84 -6.68 -29.94
C ALA A 437 18.57 -5.96 -30.40
N SER A 438 18.17 -6.16 -31.65
CA SER A 438 17.09 -5.39 -32.29
C SER A 438 15.69 -5.93 -31.98
N ASP A 439 15.42 -6.26 -30.71
CA ASP A 439 14.09 -6.71 -30.27
C ASP A 439 13.85 -6.46 -28.76
N ASP A 440 14.01 -5.20 -28.33
CA ASP A 440 13.22 -4.66 -27.22
C ASP A 440 13.30 -3.12 -27.20
N ASN A 441 12.18 -2.43 -27.45
CA ASN A 441 12.07 -0.97 -27.33
C ASN A 441 11.78 -0.56 -25.87
N GLN A 442 12.58 -1.06 -24.92
CA GLN A 442 12.50 -0.64 -23.53
C GLN A 442 13.31 0.66 -23.35
N GLU A 443 12.67 1.80 -23.63
CA GLU A 443 13.19 3.11 -23.23
C GLU A 443 13.48 3.09 -21.72
N VAL A 444 14.65 3.62 -21.32
CA VAL A 444 14.99 3.78 -19.89
C VAL A 444 14.14 4.91 -19.31
N ALA A 445 12.91 4.57 -18.95
CA ALA A 445 11.91 5.48 -18.43
C ALA A 445 12.30 5.97 -17.03
N VAL A 446 12.96 7.12 -16.98
CA VAL A 446 13.05 7.93 -15.76
C VAL A 446 11.63 8.41 -15.44
N ASN A 447 10.95 7.72 -14.51
CA ASN A 447 9.54 7.95 -14.17
C ASN A 447 9.28 9.44 -13.83
N GLY A 448 8.63 10.16 -14.76
CA GLY A 448 8.68 11.63 -14.73
C GLY A 448 7.69 12.39 -15.63
N GLY A 449 6.61 11.77 -16.12
CA GLY A 449 5.48 12.48 -16.74
C GLY A 449 5.11 12.04 -18.16
N THR A 450 3.82 11.86 -18.42
CA THR A 450 3.28 11.37 -19.69
C THR A 450 2.97 12.49 -20.69
N GLY A 451 3.44 12.32 -21.94
CA GLY A 451 2.66 12.68 -23.13
C GLY A 451 2.61 14.15 -23.56
N ALA A 452 3.64 14.60 -24.29
CA ALA A 452 3.50 15.65 -25.30
C ALA A 452 4.39 15.31 -26.51
N GLY A 453 3.78 15.05 -27.67
CA GLY A 453 4.51 14.72 -28.89
C GLY A 453 5.01 15.95 -29.66
N VAL A 454 5.77 15.69 -30.73
CA VAL A 454 6.38 16.67 -31.66
C VAL A 454 7.58 17.44 -31.11
N PHE A 455 8.79 17.02 -31.50
CA PHE A 455 9.63 17.75 -32.47
C PHE A 455 10.83 16.87 -32.89
N GLY A 456 11.07 16.72 -34.19
CA GLY A 456 12.18 15.90 -34.71
C GLY A 456 13.44 16.72 -34.98
N PHE A 457 14.53 16.44 -34.26
CA PHE A 457 15.86 17.01 -34.50
C PHE A 457 16.97 16.06 -34.05
N GLY A 458 17.99 15.87 -34.90
CA GLY A 458 19.38 15.53 -34.54
C GLY A 458 19.65 14.21 -33.80
N SER A 459 20.54 13.37 -34.34
CA SER A 459 21.13 12.25 -33.60
C SER A 459 22.11 12.76 -32.51
N PHE A 460 21.61 13.00 -31.30
CA PHE A 460 22.42 13.43 -30.16
C PHE A 460 23.24 12.27 -29.57
N ASN A 461 24.57 12.35 -29.68
CA ASN A 461 25.47 11.46 -28.93
C ASN A 461 25.53 11.88 -27.46
N LEU A 462 24.65 11.31 -26.64
CA LEU A 462 24.65 11.53 -25.20
C LEU A 462 25.81 10.73 -24.56
N ASN A 463 26.75 11.43 -23.95
CA ASN A 463 27.75 10.86 -23.06
C ASN A 463 27.38 11.23 -21.62
N VAL A 464 27.24 10.23 -20.73
CA VAL A 464 26.86 10.42 -19.32
C VAL A 464 27.98 9.91 -18.44
N GLU A 465 28.57 10.78 -17.61
CA GLU A 465 29.58 10.40 -16.62
C GLU A 465 29.06 10.65 -15.20
N SER A 466 29.19 9.64 -14.35
CA SER A 466 28.77 9.67 -12.94
C SER A 466 29.90 9.16 -12.07
N CYS A 467 30.34 9.95 -11.10
CA CYS A 467 31.44 9.62 -10.20
C CYS A 467 30.99 9.58 -8.74
N ALA A 468 31.45 8.57 -8.00
CA ALA A 468 31.18 8.40 -6.58
C ALA A 468 32.48 8.11 -5.81
N GLU A 469 32.63 8.72 -4.63
CA GLU A 469 33.77 8.53 -3.75
C GLU A 469 33.38 7.64 -2.56
N LYS A 470 33.96 6.44 -2.49
CA LYS A 470 33.99 5.55 -1.31
C LYS A 470 35.23 5.89 -0.46
N GLN A 471 35.24 5.44 0.79
CA GLN A 471 36.31 5.68 1.77
C GLN A 471 37.74 5.39 1.25
N HIS A 472 37.90 4.33 0.45
CA HIS A 472 39.18 3.91 -0.12
C HIS A 472 39.21 3.85 -1.67
N LYS A 473 38.12 4.23 -2.36
CA LYS A 473 38.00 4.15 -3.83
C LYS A 473 37.25 5.34 -4.42
N TYR A 474 37.66 5.81 -5.59
CA TYR A 474 36.94 6.80 -6.38
C TYR A 474 36.56 6.18 -7.73
N VAL A 475 35.27 6.00 -7.99
CA VAL A 475 34.74 5.27 -9.15
C VAL A 475 33.98 6.22 -10.06
N CYS A 476 34.36 6.31 -11.34
CA CYS A 476 33.63 7.04 -12.38
C CYS A 476 33.13 6.08 -13.45
N THR A 477 31.82 6.04 -13.67
CA THR A 477 31.20 5.30 -14.77
C THR A 477 30.80 6.28 -15.87
N SER A 478 31.37 6.11 -17.06
CA SER A 478 31.11 6.92 -18.25
C SER A 478 30.44 6.05 -19.33
N ILE A 479 29.18 6.34 -19.64
CA ILE A 479 28.44 5.72 -20.74
C ILE A 479 28.65 6.59 -21.98
N LYS A 480 29.19 5.99 -23.05
CA LYS A 480 29.49 6.66 -24.32
C LYS A 480 28.76 5.94 -25.45
N ASN A 481 28.02 6.69 -26.26
CA ASN A 481 27.43 6.15 -27.49
C ASN A 481 28.41 6.34 -28.64
N VAL A 482 28.91 5.23 -29.19
CA VAL A 482 29.90 5.24 -30.29
C VAL A 482 29.39 4.32 -31.39
N ASN A 483 29.16 4.89 -32.59
CA ASN A 483 28.67 4.17 -33.77
C ASN A 483 27.37 3.37 -33.54
N GLY A 484 26.50 3.83 -32.62
CA GLY A 484 25.26 3.12 -32.28
C GLY A 484 25.43 1.95 -31.30
N ARG A 485 26.63 1.73 -30.76
CA ARG A 485 26.86 0.82 -29.63
C ARG A 485 27.03 1.59 -28.33
N LYS A 486 26.46 1.05 -27.26
CA LYS A 486 26.58 1.58 -25.90
C LYS A 486 27.85 1.00 -25.25
N ARG A 487 28.88 1.82 -25.07
CA ARG A 487 30.12 1.46 -24.38
C ARG A 487 30.11 2.07 -22.98
N THR A 488 30.09 1.22 -21.96
CA THR A 488 30.20 1.63 -20.56
C THR A 488 31.65 1.45 -20.10
N GLU A 489 32.29 2.57 -19.76
CA GLU A 489 33.68 2.66 -19.29
C GLU A 489 33.67 3.00 -17.80
N LYS A 490 34.03 2.06 -16.94
CA LYS A 490 34.10 2.24 -15.47
C LYS A 490 35.56 2.36 -15.05
N ILE A 491 35.94 3.55 -14.57
CA ILE A 491 37.28 3.90 -14.10
C ILE A 491 37.28 3.87 -12.57
N THR A 492 37.98 2.92 -11.97
CA THR A 492 38.15 2.81 -10.51
C THR A 492 39.54 3.30 -10.13
N ARG A 493 39.65 4.26 -9.20
CA ARG A 493 40.91 4.72 -8.61
C ARG A 493 40.98 4.34 -7.14
N GLN A 494 42.04 3.66 -6.75
CA GLN A 494 42.25 3.17 -5.37
C GLN A 494 43.75 3.19 -5.03
N CYS A 495 44.11 3.08 -3.76
CA CYS A 495 45.52 2.91 -3.40
C CYS A 495 46.08 1.63 -4.05
N CYS A 496 47.29 1.68 -4.60
CA CYS A 496 47.97 0.51 -5.14
C CYS A 496 48.21 -0.54 -4.05
N HIS A 497 48.30 -1.81 -4.43
CA HIS A 497 48.60 -2.90 -3.51
C HIS A 497 49.87 -2.62 -2.68
N GLY A 498 49.80 -2.78 -1.36
CA GLY A 498 50.87 -2.37 -0.43
C GLY A 498 50.85 -0.89 -0.01
N TYR A 499 49.84 -0.12 -0.42
CA TYR A 499 49.61 1.25 0.00
C TYR A 499 48.16 1.43 0.49
N GLY A 500 47.96 2.34 1.43
CA GLY A 500 46.67 2.61 2.03
C GLY A 500 46.57 4.03 2.57
N ARG A 501 45.36 4.44 2.94
CA ARG A 501 45.11 5.76 3.51
C ARG A 501 45.31 5.70 5.03
N PRO A 502 46.04 6.64 5.67
CA PRO A 502 46.24 6.62 7.11
C PRO A 502 44.90 6.74 7.85
N ARG A 503 44.68 5.86 8.84
CA ARG A 503 43.36 5.59 9.45
C ARG A 503 42.72 6.80 10.14
N ASN A 504 43.55 7.75 10.59
CA ASN A 504 43.13 9.03 11.21
C ASN A 504 43.52 10.24 10.33
N GLY A 505 43.74 10.04 9.02
CA GLY A 505 44.14 11.11 8.10
C GLY A 505 42.98 12.03 7.69
N PRO A 506 43.28 13.26 7.21
CA PRO A 506 42.27 14.14 6.63
C PRO A 506 41.66 13.54 5.34
N PRO A 507 40.48 14.03 4.89
CA PRO A 507 39.82 13.51 3.68
C PRO A 507 40.63 13.56 2.37
N ASN A 508 41.69 14.38 2.31
CA ASN A 508 42.63 14.43 1.17
C ASN A 508 43.93 13.62 1.38
N ALA A 509 44.06 12.85 2.48
CA ALA A 509 45.27 12.06 2.77
C ALA A 509 45.56 11.04 1.66
N HIS A 510 46.79 11.10 1.14
CA HIS A 510 47.31 10.26 0.06
C HIS A 510 47.56 8.80 0.50
N CYS A 511 47.92 7.96 -0.47
CA CYS A 511 48.22 6.55 -0.27
C CYS A 511 49.66 6.38 0.25
N GLU A 512 49.80 6.14 1.55
CA GLU A 512 51.06 5.85 2.24
C GLU A 512 51.37 4.35 2.20
N LYS A 513 52.64 3.96 2.28
CA LYS A 513 53.03 2.54 2.22
C LYS A 513 52.57 1.82 3.50
N MET A 514 51.88 0.70 3.33
CA MET A 514 51.51 -0.21 4.42
C MET A 514 52.62 -1.24 4.67
N ASP A 515 52.88 -1.52 5.94
CA ASP A 515 53.61 -2.72 6.34
C ASP A 515 52.68 -3.94 6.20
N LEU A 516 52.75 -4.58 5.02
CA LEU A 516 52.10 -5.85 4.77
C LEU A 516 52.86 -6.98 5.49
N HIS A 517 52.11 -8.04 5.81
CA HIS A 517 52.63 -9.29 6.33
C HIS A 517 52.09 -10.45 5.50
N SER A 518 52.70 -11.63 5.67
CA SER A 518 52.18 -12.87 5.08
C SER A 518 50.76 -13.17 5.56
N MET A 519 50.05 -14.01 4.82
CA MET A 519 48.65 -14.33 5.09
C MET A 519 48.49 -15.15 6.37
N GLU A 520 49.46 -16.01 6.68
CA GLU A 520 49.56 -16.77 7.91
C GLU A 520 49.78 -15.84 9.11
N ASP A 521 50.79 -14.97 9.09
CA ASP A 521 51.08 -14.04 10.19
C ASP A 521 49.90 -13.07 10.41
N THR A 522 49.27 -12.60 9.33
CA THR A 522 48.05 -11.78 9.42
C THR A 522 46.90 -12.53 10.10
N ALA A 523 46.64 -13.79 9.73
CA ALA A 523 45.60 -14.61 10.35
C ALA A 523 45.92 -15.00 11.81
N GLU A 524 47.17 -15.39 12.10
CA GLU A 524 47.64 -15.72 13.45
C GLU A 524 47.57 -14.51 14.40
N ARG A 525 47.79 -13.28 13.90
CA ARG A 525 47.57 -12.02 14.63
C ARG A 525 46.09 -11.63 14.77
N LEU A 526 45.24 -11.99 13.82
CA LEU A 526 43.79 -11.76 13.90
C LEU A 526 43.10 -12.69 14.91
N GLY A 527 43.78 -13.78 15.31
CA GLY A 527 43.36 -14.73 16.33
C GLY A 527 42.91 -16.08 15.78
N ALA A 528 43.47 -16.53 14.65
CA ALA A 528 43.08 -17.76 13.93
C ALA A 528 44.27 -18.75 13.79
N LYS A 529 44.99 -19.00 14.88
CA LYS A 529 46.20 -19.84 14.90
C LYS A 529 45.91 -21.32 14.69
N GLU A 530 44.82 -21.84 15.24
CA GLU A 530 44.41 -23.23 15.06
C GLU A 530 43.95 -23.50 13.62
N PHE A 531 43.19 -22.55 13.05
CA PHE A 531 42.77 -22.58 11.65
C PHE A 531 43.98 -22.65 10.70
N ILE A 532 44.98 -21.78 10.90
CA ILE A 532 46.23 -21.81 10.13
C ILE A 532 47.06 -23.08 10.41
N ALA A 533 47.12 -23.57 11.64
CA ALA A 533 47.78 -24.84 11.95
C ALA A 533 47.11 -26.03 11.25
N THR A 534 45.79 -26.00 11.06
CA THR A 534 45.05 -27.00 10.27
C THR A 534 45.31 -26.87 8.78
N LEU A 535 45.37 -25.64 8.23
CA LEU A 535 45.73 -25.40 6.83
C LEU A 535 47.11 -25.99 6.50
N LYS A 536 48.11 -25.70 7.35
CA LYS A 536 49.48 -26.22 7.27
C LYS A 536 49.48 -27.76 7.28
N LYS A 537 48.81 -28.39 8.26
CA LYS A 537 48.61 -29.86 8.33
C LYS A 537 47.87 -30.48 7.14
N SER A 538 47.01 -29.71 6.45
CA SER A 538 46.18 -30.20 5.33
C SER A 538 46.88 -30.17 3.98
N GLY A 539 48.15 -29.73 3.92
CA GLY A 539 48.92 -29.62 2.67
C GLY A 539 48.31 -28.59 1.72
N LEU A 540 47.83 -27.46 2.26
CA LEU A 540 47.26 -26.34 1.51
C LEU A 540 48.12 -25.07 1.57
N GLU A 541 49.35 -25.16 2.07
CA GLU A 541 50.29 -24.04 2.14
C GLU A 541 50.53 -23.40 0.76
N ALA A 542 50.64 -24.21 -0.29
CA ALA A 542 50.79 -23.75 -1.67
C ALA A 542 49.57 -23.00 -2.23
N THR A 543 48.36 -23.16 -1.66
CA THR A 543 47.20 -22.34 -2.03
C THR A 543 47.40 -20.88 -1.60
N LEU A 544 48.06 -20.64 -0.45
CA LEU A 544 48.35 -19.28 0.05
C LEU A 544 49.44 -18.54 -0.73
N GLU A 545 50.15 -19.22 -1.65
CA GLU A 545 51.08 -18.57 -2.57
C GLU A 545 50.37 -17.84 -3.72
N ASN A 546 49.10 -18.18 -4.01
CA ASN A 546 48.29 -17.53 -5.04
C ASN A 546 47.58 -16.29 -4.50
N GLU A 547 47.03 -15.47 -5.41
CA GLU A 547 46.14 -14.38 -5.02
C GLU A 547 44.78 -14.92 -4.58
N VAL A 548 44.50 -14.87 -3.28
CA VAL A 548 43.27 -15.43 -2.68
C VAL A 548 42.64 -14.52 -1.62
N THR A 549 41.35 -14.76 -1.37
CA THR A 549 40.60 -14.21 -0.25
C THR A 549 40.31 -15.33 0.73
N LEU A 550 40.76 -15.17 1.98
CA LEU A 550 40.67 -16.18 3.02
C LEU A 550 39.74 -15.73 4.15
N PHE A 551 38.67 -16.49 4.38
CA PHE A 551 37.76 -16.30 5.50
C PHE A 551 38.31 -17.09 6.70
N VAL A 552 38.89 -16.42 7.70
CA VAL A 552 39.50 -17.10 8.85
C VAL A 552 38.56 -17.11 10.06
N VAL A 553 38.53 -18.24 10.75
CA VAL A 553 37.73 -18.45 11.96
C VAL A 553 38.62 -18.19 13.20
N PRO A 554 38.19 -17.39 14.19
CA PRO A 554 38.96 -17.18 15.40
C PRO A 554 39.01 -18.46 16.25
N ASP A 555 40.12 -18.66 16.95
CA ASP A 555 40.44 -19.90 17.69
C ASP A 555 39.30 -20.32 18.64
N SER A 556 38.66 -19.37 19.33
CA SER A 556 37.51 -19.63 20.22
C SER A 556 36.26 -20.21 19.54
N ALA A 557 36.03 -19.87 18.27
CA ALA A 557 34.94 -20.43 17.47
C ALA A 557 35.35 -21.74 16.78
N TYR A 558 36.65 -21.85 16.44
CA TYR A 558 37.22 -23.05 15.83
C TYR A 558 37.28 -24.23 16.82
N THR A 559 37.69 -24.00 18.07
CA THR A 559 37.63 -25.00 19.15
C THR A 559 36.19 -25.45 19.40
N THR A 560 35.25 -24.52 19.55
CA THR A 560 33.81 -24.82 19.75
C THR A 560 33.26 -25.71 18.63
N PHE A 561 33.65 -25.47 17.38
CA PHE A 561 33.27 -26.32 16.25
C PHE A 561 33.95 -27.70 16.29
N ALA A 562 35.24 -27.76 16.64
CA ALA A 562 35.98 -29.02 16.78
C ALA A 562 35.41 -29.89 17.92
N GLU A 563 34.99 -29.29 19.04
CA GLU A 563 34.29 -29.96 20.14
C GLU A 563 32.94 -30.53 19.67
N GLN A 564 32.12 -29.76 18.95
CA GLN A 564 30.85 -30.24 18.39
C GLN A 564 31.06 -31.40 17.40
N MET A 565 32.07 -31.31 16.53
CA MET A 565 32.46 -32.39 15.62
C MET A 565 32.94 -33.64 16.38
N TRP A 566 33.58 -33.48 17.54
CA TRP A 566 34.05 -34.58 18.38
C TRP A 566 32.91 -35.22 19.19
N GLU A 567 32.02 -34.43 19.79
CA GLU A 567 30.82 -34.91 20.49
C GLU A 567 29.89 -35.68 19.55
N ASN A 568 29.62 -35.16 18.36
CA ASN A 568 28.80 -35.84 17.34
C ASN A 568 29.40 -37.19 16.88
N ASN A 569 30.72 -37.38 17.02
CA ASN A 569 31.41 -38.64 16.73
C ASN A 569 31.55 -39.58 17.95
N LEU A 570 31.32 -39.11 19.18
CA LEU A 570 31.40 -39.91 20.41
C LEU A 570 30.04 -40.29 21.02
N VAL A 571 29.02 -39.44 20.92
CA VAL A 571 27.70 -39.65 21.54
C VAL A 571 26.80 -40.53 20.65
N ALA A 572 27.36 -41.62 20.13
CA ALA A 572 26.72 -42.53 19.18
C ALA A 572 26.02 -43.72 19.89
N PHE A 573 25.00 -43.44 20.71
CA PHE A 573 24.14 -44.46 21.34
C PHE A 573 22.63 -44.27 21.12
N ASP A 574 22.19 -43.16 20.51
CA ASP A 574 20.79 -42.90 20.14
C ASP A 574 20.68 -42.67 18.62
N PRO A 575 19.90 -43.48 17.87
CA PRO A 575 19.68 -43.28 16.44
C PRO A 575 18.95 -41.96 16.09
N SER A 576 18.03 -41.50 16.94
CA SER A 576 17.18 -40.33 16.67
C SER A 576 17.95 -39.01 16.72
N ALA A 577 18.95 -38.92 17.61
CA ALA A 577 19.85 -37.78 17.70
C ALA A 577 20.78 -37.66 16.46
N ARG A 578 20.98 -38.75 15.72
CA ARG A 578 21.83 -38.79 14.53
C ARG A 578 21.19 -38.04 13.35
N ALA A 579 19.92 -38.30 13.06
CA ALA A 579 19.25 -37.71 11.90
C ALA A 579 19.17 -36.18 11.97
N LYS A 580 18.83 -35.63 13.14
CA LYS A 580 18.58 -34.18 13.30
C LYS A 580 19.79 -33.25 13.06
N ARG A 581 21.03 -33.78 12.90
CA ARG A 581 22.22 -32.97 12.61
C ARG A 581 23.27 -33.60 11.68
N ALA A 582 23.24 -34.90 11.39
CA ALA A 582 24.40 -35.56 10.76
C ALA A 582 24.50 -35.48 9.23
N ILE A 583 23.58 -34.79 8.53
CA ILE A 583 23.47 -34.79 7.06
C ILE A 583 24.78 -34.35 6.37
N ASP A 584 25.40 -33.26 6.82
CA ASP A 584 26.64 -32.74 6.21
C ASP A 584 27.92 -33.08 7.01
N PHE A 585 27.89 -32.89 8.34
CA PHE A 585 29.10 -32.89 9.19
C PHE A 585 29.86 -34.22 9.22
N ALA A 586 29.18 -35.36 9.05
CA ALA A 586 29.81 -36.69 9.14
C ALA A 586 30.76 -37.02 7.97
N SER A 587 30.80 -36.18 6.92
CA SER A 587 31.59 -36.40 5.69
C SER A 587 32.79 -35.46 5.53
N MET A 588 32.84 -34.35 6.28
CA MET A 588 33.78 -33.25 6.03
C MET A 588 35.17 -33.53 6.59
N THR A 589 36.20 -33.48 5.74
CA THR A 589 37.59 -33.47 6.22
C THR A 589 38.03 -32.06 6.63
N ALA A 590 39.10 -31.98 7.41
CA ALA A 590 39.75 -30.70 7.73
C ALA A 590 40.20 -29.93 6.47
N ARG A 591 40.50 -30.63 5.38
CA ARG A 591 40.84 -30.05 4.08
C ARG A 591 39.61 -29.41 3.41
N ASP A 592 38.45 -30.06 3.45
CA ASP A 592 37.20 -29.50 2.92
C ASP A 592 36.81 -28.20 3.64
N VAL A 593 36.98 -28.15 4.97
CA VAL A 593 36.76 -26.92 5.74
C VAL A 593 37.61 -25.78 5.19
N ILE A 594 38.93 -25.96 5.08
CA ILE A 594 39.83 -24.90 4.61
C ILE A 594 39.52 -24.49 3.15
N LEU A 595 39.26 -25.45 2.26
CA LEU A 595 38.90 -25.15 0.86
C LEU A 595 37.58 -24.35 0.78
N GLY A 596 36.58 -24.70 1.58
CA GLY A 596 35.30 -23.97 1.68
C GLY A 596 35.39 -22.59 2.34
N HIS A 597 36.57 -22.19 2.85
CA HIS A 597 36.87 -20.84 3.35
C HIS A 597 37.83 -20.06 2.45
N THR A 598 38.29 -20.65 1.33
CA THR A 598 39.25 -20.04 0.40
C THR A 598 38.59 -19.72 -0.93
N VAL A 599 38.71 -18.47 -1.39
CA VAL A 599 38.19 -17.98 -2.67
C VAL A 599 39.35 -17.44 -3.51
N ASN A 600 39.37 -17.73 -4.81
CA ASN A 600 40.44 -17.30 -5.71
C ASN A 600 40.23 -15.86 -6.20
N GLY A 601 41.27 -15.01 -6.09
CA GLY A 601 41.21 -13.56 -6.32
C GLY A 601 41.07 -12.74 -5.02
N SER A 602 41.46 -11.46 -5.07
CA SER A 602 41.35 -10.53 -3.94
C SER A 602 40.01 -9.77 -3.94
N TYR A 603 39.16 -10.03 -2.94
CA TYR A 603 37.84 -9.43 -2.81
C TYR A 603 37.75 -8.54 -1.56
N HIS A 604 37.64 -7.23 -1.78
CA HIS A 604 37.17 -6.30 -0.76
C HIS A 604 35.65 -6.41 -0.61
N ILE A 605 35.17 -6.45 0.63
CA ILE A 605 33.74 -6.64 0.94
C ILE A 605 32.87 -5.45 0.51
N GLU A 606 33.50 -4.32 0.19
CA GLU A 606 32.83 -3.08 -0.26
C GLU A 606 32.54 -3.07 -1.77
N ASP A 607 33.09 -4.01 -2.55
CA ASP A 607 32.83 -4.15 -3.99
C ASP A 607 31.90 -5.32 -4.33
N ILE A 608 31.73 -6.24 -3.37
CA ILE A 608 30.80 -7.36 -3.47
C ILE A 608 29.35 -6.84 -3.41
N SER A 609 28.49 -7.34 -4.30
CA SER A 609 27.05 -7.04 -4.26
C SER A 609 26.32 -7.94 -3.25
N ASN A 610 25.10 -7.54 -2.85
CA ASN A 610 24.25 -8.44 -2.07
C ASN A 610 23.93 -9.72 -2.86
N GLU A 611 23.71 -10.82 -2.15
CA GLU A 611 23.47 -12.18 -2.67
C GLU A 611 24.60 -12.82 -3.51
N GLN A 612 25.72 -12.11 -3.74
CA GLN A 612 26.77 -12.58 -4.63
C GLN A 612 27.40 -13.90 -4.15
N LEU A 613 27.47 -14.88 -5.06
CA LEU A 613 28.15 -16.16 -4.85
C LEU A 613 29.64 -16.06 -5.20
N LEU A 614 30.49 -16.15 -4.18
CA LEU A 614 31.93 -16.33 -4.33
C LEU A 614 32.26 -17.82 -4.52
N LYS A 615 33.01 -18.15 -5.56
CA LYS A 615 33.37 -19.53 -5.92
C LYS A 615 34.61 -19.95 -5.13
N THR A 616 34.46 -20.94 -4.24
CA THR A 616 35.57 -21.44 -3.42
C THR A 616 36.44 -22.44 -4.19
N GLU A 617 37.57 -22.85 -3.62
CA GLU A 617 38.33 -24.00 -4.16
C GLU A 617 37.62 -25.35 -3.96
N LEU A 618 36.53 -25.42 -3.19
CA LEU A 618 35.77 -26.64 -2.94
C LEU A 618 34.63 -26.82 -3.97
N PRO A 619 34.66 -27.85 -4.84
CA PRO A 619 33.64 -28.04 -5.86
C PRO A 619 32.23 -28.18 -5.27
N GLY A 620 31.28 -27.46 -5.85
CA GLY A 620 29.87 -27.46 -5.43
C GLY A 620 29.58 -26.69 -4.13
N ALA A 621 30.54 -25.95 -3.57
CA ALA A 621 30.35 -25.14 -2.37
C ALA A 621 30.77 -23.69 -2.63
N ASN A 622 29.79 -22.80 -2.74
CA ASN A 622 30.01 -21.36 -2.87
C ASN A 622 29.81 -20.66 -1.50
N ILE A 623 30.39 -19.48 -1.35
CA ILE A 623 30.08 -18.56 -0.25
C ILE A 623 29.12 -17.49 -0.77
N ARG A 624 27.88 -17.49 -0.29
CA ARG A 624 26.93 -16.38 -0.49
C ARG A 624 27.28 -15.24 0.47
N ILE A 625 27.41 -14.04 -0.06
CA ILE A 625 27.61 -12.82 0.73
C ILE A 625 26.28 -12.05 0.83
N ASN A 626 25.86 -11.73 2.05
CA ASN A 626 24.66 -10.91 2.29
C ASN A 626 25.01 -9.63 3.07
N ILE A 627 24.27 -8.56 2.80
CA ILE A 627 24.57 -7.19 3.22
C ILE A 627 23.31 -6.57 3.83
N TYR A 628 23.31 -6.35 5.14
CA TYR A 628 22.17 -5.82 5.89
C TYR A 628 22.49 -4.44 6.47
N PRO A 629 21.58 -3.44 6.40
CA PRO A 629 21.86 -2.10 6.93
C PRO A 629 21.97 -2.10 8.47
N ARG A 630 22.95 -1.36 9.04
CA ARG A 630 22.91 -1.00 10.47
C ARG A 630 21.97 0.19 10.67
N GLY A 631 21.08 0.11 11.66
CA GLY A 631 20.32 1.29 12.11
C GLY A 631 21.24 2.38 12.71
N PRO A 632 20.91 3.68 12.60
CA PRO A 632 21.79 4.78 13.01
C PRO A 632 22.29 4.68 14.46
N ALA A 633 21.41 4.29 15.39
CA ALA A 633 21.72 4.15 16.81
C ALA A 633 22.77 3.05 17.13
N ALA A 634 22.99 2.09 16.21
CA ALA A 634 24.03 1.08 16.37
C ALA A 634 25.42 1.63 16.02
N MET A 635 25.53 2.42 14.93
CA MET A 635 26.81 3.00 14.50
C MET A 635 27.40 3.94 15.57
N ALA A 636 26.54 4.72 16.23
CA ALA A 636 26.93 5.65 17.29
C ALA A 636 27.44 4.97 18.59
N ARG A 637 27.07 3.70 18.83
CA ARG A 637 27.44 2.95 20.05
C ARG A 637 28.67 2.06 19.88
N GLU A 638 28.93 1.59 18.67
CA GLU A 638 29.85 0.47 18.41
C GLU A 638 31.20 0.92 17.81
N HIS A 639 31.36 2.21 17.47
CA HIS A 639 32.53 2.79 16.78
C HIS A 639 32.95 2.02 15.51
N THR A 640 32.00 1.38 14.83
CA THR A 640 32.26 0.51 13.67
C THR A 640 32.47 1.30 12.40
N GLU A 641 33.56 1.01 11.69
CA GLU A 641 33.98 1.68 10.45
C GLU A 641 33.01 1.50 9.25
N HIS A 642 32.00 0.62 9.34
CA HIS A 642 31.15 0.25 8.20
C HIS A 642 29.63 0.36 8.51
N PRO A 643 28.83 0.98 7.63
CA PRO A 643 27.39 1.20 7.84
C PRO A 643 26.50 -0.04 7.60
N TYR A 644 27.07 -1.15 7.13
CA TYR A 644 26.38 -2.42 6.93
C TYR A 644 26.92 -3.50 7.87
N ARG A 645 26.08 -4.52 8.12
CA ARG A 645 26.48 -5.84 8.61
C ARG A 645 26.66 -6.74 7.39
N TYR A 646 27.70 -7.56 7.38
CA TYR A 646 27.98 -8.49 6.30
C TYR A 646 27.98 -9.92 6.84
N THR A 647 27.45 -10.87 6.07
CA THR A 647 27.55 -12.31 6.36
C THR A 647 28.13 -13.08 5.19
N ALA A 648 28.90 -14.13 5.49
CA ALA A 648 29.31 -15.16 4.54
C ALA A 648 28.61 -16.48 4.95
N ASN A 649 27.75 -17.06 4.10
CA ASN A 649 26.90 -18.21 4.45
C ASN A 649 26.25 -18.05 5.85
N CYS A 650 25.57 -16.92 6.07
CA CYS A 650 25.01 -16.50 7.37
C CYS A 650 25.95 -16.46 8.59
N ALA A 651 27.27 -16.67 8.45
CA ALA A 651 28.25 -16.34 9.49
C ALA A 651 28.55 -14.84 9.47
N PRO A 652 28.37 -14.09 10.57
CA PRO A 652 28.76 -12.68 10.65
C PRO A 652 30.24 -12.46 10.32
N LEU A 653 30.54 -11.43 9.53
CA LEU A 653 31.93 -10.98 9.32
C LEU A 653 32.30 -9.92 10.37
N VAL A 654 33.29 -10.26 11.20
CA VAL A 654 33.69 -9.53 12.42
C VAL A 654 34.81 -8.52 12.15
N LYS A 655 35.76 -8.86 11.28
CA LYS A 655 36.86 -7.98 10.86
C LYS A 655 37.04 -8.07 9.34
N LEU A 656 36.95 -6.93 8.66
CA LEU A 656 36.93 -6.85 7.19
C LEU A 656 38.28 -6.39 6.62
N ASN A 657 38.48 -6.65 5.32
CA ASN A 657 39.44 -6.01 4.42
C ASN A 657 40.91 -6.00 4.93
N ARG A 658 41.41 -7.10 5.51
CA ARG A 658 42.80 -7.19 5.99
C ARG A 658 43.74 -7.63 4.87
N VAL A 659 44.23 -6.65 4.10
CA VAL A 659 45.18 -6.84 3.00
C VAL A 659 46.50 -7.45 3.52
N THR A 660 47.03 -8.42 2.78
CA THR A 660 48.27 -9.17 3.06
C THR A 660 49.25 -9.01 1.88
N GLU A 661 50.42 -9.66 1.93
CA GLU A 661 51.37 -9.68 0.82
C GLU A 661 50.81 -10.21 -0.52
N ARG A 662 49.79 -11.08 -0.50
CA ARG A 662 49.21 -11.73 -1.70
C ARG A 662 47.69 -11.95 -1.63
N GLY A 663 46.94 -11.12 -0.91
CA GLY A 663 45.50 -11.37 -0.76
C GLY A 663 44.81 -10.57 0.32
N ILE A 664 43.61 -11.02 0.70
CA ILE A 664 42.77 -10.37 1.71
C ILE A 664 42.25 -11.39 2.70
N VAL A 665 42.40 -11.10 4.00
CA VAL A 665 41.81 -11.87 5.08
C VAL A 665 40.56 -11.16 5.62
N HIS A 666 39.47 -11.91 5.77
CA HIS A 666 38.27 -11.51 6.50
C HIS A 666 38.07 -12.47 7.67
N VAL A 667 37.59 -11.99 8.82
CA VAL A 667 37.32 -12.83 10.00
C VAL A 667 35.83 -13.12 10.11
N VAL A 668 35.47 -14.40 10.08
CA VAL A 668 34.10 -14.90 10.32
C VAL A 668 33.89 -15.22 11.80
N ASP A 669 32.68 -15.02 12.32
CA ASP A 669 32.30 -15.31 13.71
C ASP A 669 32.24 -16.82 14.03
N ARG A 670 32.03 -17.65 12.99
CA ARG A 670 31.88 -19.11 13.07
C ARG A 670 32.35 -19.79 11.79
N VAL A 671 32.63 -21.09 11.88
CA VAL A 671 33.06 -21.93 10.73
C VAL A 671 31.98 -21.93 9.65
N LEU A 672 32.39 -21.64 8.40
CA LEU A 672 31.54 -21.74 7.22
C LEU A 672 31.28 -23.22 6.88
N VAL A 673 30.00 -23.60 6.81
CA VAL A 673 29.59 -24.94 6.38
C VAL A 673 29.41 -24.93 4.84
N PRO A 674 29.98 -25.90 4.10
CA PRO A 674 29.80 -26.05 2.66
C PRO A 674 28.34 -26.34 2.27
N ALA A 675 27.61 -25.32 1.81
CA ALA A 675 26.21 -25.42 1.41
C ALA A 675 26.02 -26.11 0.05
N ARG A 676 26.20 -27.44 0.02
CA ARG A 676 26.11 -28.29 -1.19
C ARG A 676 24.68 -28.68 -1.56
N ASN A 677 23.82 -28.87 -0.56
CA ASN A 677 22.45 -29.39 -0.71
C ASN A 677 21.47 -28.24 -1.02
N SER A 678 20.42 -28.48 -1.81
CA SER A 678 19.33 -27.50 -1.96
C SER A 678 18.41 -27.49 -0.74
N LEU A 679 17.59 -26.45 -0.61
CA LEU A 679 16.59 -26.34 0.47
C LEU A 679 15.70 -27.58 0.56
N MET A 680 15.25 -28.11 -0.59
CA MET A 680 14.44 -29.32 -0.62
C MET A 680 15.22 -30.58 -0.20
N ASP A 681 16.50 -30.71 -0.58
CA ASP A 681 17.33 -31.87 -0.18
C ASP A 681 17.56 -31.89 1.34
N ILE A 682 17.71 -30.72 1.98
CA ILE A 682 17.83 -30.59 3.44
C ILE A 682 16.49 -30.97 4.12
N ILE A 683 15.35 -30.55 3.56
CA ILE A 683 14.02 -30.91 4.07
C ILE A 683 13.75 -32.42 3.91
N GLU A 684 14.18 -33.04 2.81
CA GLU A 684 14.00 -34.47 2.55
C GLU A 684 14.90 -35.37 3.42
N GLY A 685 16.07 -34.89 3.82
CA GLY A 685 16.98 -35.61 4.72
C GLY A 685 16.61 -35.55 6.20
N ARG A 686 15.53 -34.84 6.58
CA ARG A 686 15.16 -34.58 7.99
C ARG A 686 13.88 -35.31 8.42
N ASP A 687 14.05 -36.21 9.39
CA ASP A 687 12.97 -36.96 10.05
C ASP A 687 11.95 -36.07 10.82
N ASP A 688 12.24 -34.77 11.04
CA ASP A 688 11.35 -33.84 11.74
C ASP A 688 10.58 -32.86 10.82
N MET A 689 10.58 -33.13 9.50
CA MET A 689 9.93 -32.32 8.47
C MET A 689 9.10 -33.14 7.46
N THR A 690 8.66 -34.34 7.83
CA THR A 690 7.96 -35.28 6.92
C THR A 690 6.64 -34.71 6.38
N LEU A 691 5.90 -33.95 7.19
CA LEU A 691 4.67 -33.29 6.77
C LEU A 691 4.97 -32.08 5.88
N MET A 692 5.97 -31.26 6.24
CA MET A 692 6.41 -30.11 5.43
C MET A 692 6.80 -30.56 4.01
N ARG A 693 7.65 -31.59 3.92
CA ARG A 693 8.04 -32.26 2.67
C ARG A 693 6.81 -32.69 1.87
N THR A 694 5.88 -33.41 2.50
CA THR A 694 4.65 -33.91 1.85
C THR A 694 3.84 -32.77 1.24
N PHE A 695 3.65 -31.66 1.98
CA PHE A 695 2.87 -30.52 1.47
C PHE A 695 3.59 -29.76 0.32
N LEU A 696 4.92 -29.67 0.35
CA LEU A 696 5.72 -29.08 -0.73
C LEU A 696 5.65 -29.91 -2.03
N GLU A 697 5.75 -31.23 -1.93
CA GLU A 697 5.55 -32.16 -3.05
C GLU A 697 4.13 -32.05 -3.63
N MET A 698 3.10 -32.07 -2.79
CA MET A 698 1.70 -32.02 -3.22
C MET A 698 1.31 -30.68 -3.90
N THR A 699 1.90 -29.56 -3.46
CA THR A 699 1.61 -28.23 -4.02
C THR A 699 2.52 -27.83 -5.18
N GLY A 700 3.50 -28.67 -5.54
CA GLY A 700 4.47 -28.42 -6.61
C GLY A 700 5.52 -27.36 -6.30
N LEU A 701 5.64 -26.95 -5.03
CA LEU A 701 6.65 -25.99 -4.57
C LEU A 701 8.03 -26.64 -4.35
N ASP A 702 8.07 -27.98 -4.25
CA ASP A 702 9.29 -28.80 -4.26
C ASP A 702 10.26 -28.40 -5.38
N LYS A 703 9.75 -28.21 -6.60
CA LYS A 703 10.55 -27.87 -7.79
C LYS A 703 11.27 -26.54 -7.63
N MET A 704 10.56 -25.52 -7.17
CA MET A 704 11.12 -24.20 -6.92
C MET A 704 12.23 -24.26 -5.85
N LEU A 705 12.01 -25.02 -4.77
CA LEU A 705 13.01 -25.19 -3.69
C LEU A 705 14.18 -26.12 -4.07
N ARG A 706 14.12 -26.79 -5.22
CA ARG A 706 15.23 -27.54 -5.85
C ARG A 706 16.02 -26.72 -6.88
N GLU A 707 15.46 -25.63 -7.40
CA GLU A 707 16.12 -24.85 -8.45
C GLU A 707 17.38 -24.15 -7.92
N GLN A 708 18.48 -24.26 -8.67
CA GLN A 708 19.76 -23.62 -8.39
C GLN A 708 20.08 -22.58 -9.48
N GLY A 709 20.75 -21.51 -9.08
CA GLY A 709 21.21 -20.42 -9.96
C GLY A 709 21.78 -19.28 -9.12
N ASP A 710 22.58 -18.41 -9.74
CA ASP A 710 23.18 -17.27 -9.02
C ASP A 710 22.08 -16.29 -8.53
N ASP A 711 21.03 -16.08 -9.34
CA ASP A 711 19.85 -15.24 -9.04
C ASP A 711 18.72 -15.99 -8.31
N LYS A 712 18.94 -17.23 -7.84
CA LYS A 712 17.92 -18.07 -7.21
C LYS A 712 18.24 -18.33 -5.74
N HIS A 713 17.68 -17.47 -4.89
CA HIS A 713 17.81 -17.50 -3.43
C HIS A 713 16.45 -17.42 -2.75
N PHE A 714 16.25 -18.24 -1.71
CA PHE A 714 15.04 -18.23 -0.90
C PHE A 714 15.36 -18.27 0.59
N THR A 715 14.41 -17.87 1.44
CA THR A 715 14.41 -18.27 2.84
C THR A 715 13.17 -19.08 3.14
N VAL A 716 13.32 -20.23 3.79
CA VAL A 716 12.20 -21.09 4.21
C VAL A 716 12.14 -21.16 5.73
N PHE A 717 11.03 -20.72 6.31
CA PHE A 717 10.72 -20.89 7.72
C PHE A 717 9.95 -22.21 7.91
N ALA A 718 10.64 -23.35 7.87
CA ALA A 718 9.99 -24.66 7.89
C ALA A 718 9.41 -25.00 9.27
N PRO A 719 8.10 -25.20 9.41
CA PRO A 719 7.53 -25.75 10.63
C PRO A 719 7.94 -27.21 10.76
N ASN A 720 8.33 -27.62 11.97
CA ASN A 720 8.57 -29.03 12.27
C ASN A 720 7.25 -29.82 12.31
N ASP A 721 7.31 -31.16 12.31
CA ASP A 721 6.10 -31.99 12.30
C ASP A 721 5.22 -31.78 13.56
N GLU A 722 5.81 -31.42 14.71
CA GLU A 722 5.05 -31.03 15.91
C GLU A 722 4.24 -29.74 15.69
N ALA A 723 4.75 -28.77 14.92
CA ALA A 723 4.05 -27.54 14.57
C ALA A 723 2.78 -27.80 13.75
N PHE A 724 2.84 -28.73 12.79
CA PHE A 724 1.66 -29.17 12.04
C PHE A 724 0.68 -30.00 12.90
N LEU A 725 1.17 -30.72 13.92
CA LEU A 725 0.32 -31.43 14.87
C LEU A 725 -0.45 -30.50 15.82
N LYS A 726 0.07 -29.29 16.11
CA LYS A 726 -0.62 -28.22 16.87
C LYS A 726 -1.81 -27.60 16.12
N LEU A 727 -1.87 -27.72 14.79
CA LEU A 727 -3.01 -27.22 14.00
C LEU A 727 -4.29 -28.01 14.28
N ASP A 728 -5.43 -27.33 14.12
CA ASP A 728 -6.75 -27.95 14.17
C ASP A 728 -6.91 -29.07 13.11
N LYS A 729 -7.76 -30.06 13.41
CA LYS A 729 -7.99 -31.25 12.58
C LYS A 729 -8.60 -30.92 11.22
N ASP A 730 -9.49 -29.94 11.11
CA ASP A 730 -10.12 -29.57 9.84
C ASP A 730 -9.14 -28.79 8.96
N ILE A 731 -8.39 -27.84 9.53
CA ILE A 731 -7.31 -27.13 8.82
C ILE A 731 -6.24 -28.13 8.34
N ARG A 732 -5.82 -29.06 9.20
CA ARG A 732 -4.85 -30.10 8.85
C ARG A 732 -5.38 -31.09 7.80
N ARG A 733 -6.70 -31.39 7.78
CA ARG A 733 -7.32 -32.16 6.68
C ARG A 733 -7.26 -31.39 5.37
N LYS A 734 -7.61 -30.09 5.37
CA LYS A 734 -7.58 -29.24 4.16
C LYS A 734 -6.15 -29.07 3.63
N LEU A 735 -5.14 -28.93 4.50
CA LEU A 735 -3.72 -29.01 4.11
C LEU A 735 -3.34 -30.36 3.47
N LYS A 736 -3.73 -31.49 4.10
CA LYS A 736 -3.50 -32.85 3.57
C LYS A 736 -4.28 -33.16 2.28
N ALA A 737 -5.22 -32.33 1.86
CA ALA A 737 -5.88 -32.47 0.56
C ALA A 737 -5.09 -31.82 -0.60
N GLY A 738 -4.10 -30.94 -0.31
CA GLY A 738 -3.35 -30.21 -1.33
C GLY A 738 -4.11 -29.08 -2.04
N ASN A 739 -5.37 -28.84 -1.67
CA ASN A 739 -6.23 -27.81 -2.27
C ASN A 739 -5.79 -26.37 -1.91
N GLY A 740 -6.29 -25.37 -2.67
CA GLY A 740 -5.70 -24.03 -2.84
C GLY A 740 -5.08 -23.36 -1.61
N CYS A 741 -5.75 -23.40 -0.46
CA CYS A 741 -5.29 -22.84 0.81
C CYS A 741 -3.87 -23.31 1.19
N ALA A 742 -3.53 -24.58 0.91
CA ALA A 742 -2.24 -25.16 1.25
C ALA A 742 -1.07 -24.45 0.55
N GLN A 743 -1.22 -24.07 -0.73
CA GLN A 743 -0.15 -23.39 -1.45
C GLN A 743 0.09 -21.98 -0.90
N ASN A 744 -0.95 -21.25 -0.49
CA ASN A 744 -0.79 -19.95 0.15
C ASN A 744 -0.18 -20.08 1.56
N ILE A 745 -0.68 -21.02 2.38
CA ILE A 745 -0.07 -21.28 3.70
C ILE A 745 1.42 -21.61 3.55
N LEU A 746 1.85 -22.41 2.58
CA LEU A 746 3.28 -22.65 2.34
C LEU A 746 4.04 -21.41 1.84
N LYS A 747 3.48 -20.63 0.90
CA LYS A 747 4.08 -19.36 0.43
C LYS A 747 4.30 -18.34 1.57
N ASN A 748 3.46 -18.35 2.61
CA ASN A 748 3.68 -17.53 3.81
C ASN A 748 4.99 -17.86 4.54
N HIS A 749 5.47 -19.10 4.43
CA HIS A 749 6.72 -19.55 5.03
C HIS A 749 7.95 -19.33 4.14
N ILE A 750 7.79 -18.73 2.95
CA ILE A 750 8.86 -18.55 1.96
C ILE A 750 9.09 -17.07 1.68
N LEU A 751 10.37 -16.67 1.67
CA LEU A 751 10.85 -15.39 1.16
C LEU A 751 11.60 -15.62 -0.16
N ASP A 752 11.57 -14.63 -1.05
CA ASP A 752 12.37 -14.52 -2.28
C ASP A 752 13.77 -13.91 -2.04
N ILE A 753 14.16 -13.68 -0.78
CA ILE A 753 15.45 -13.14 -0.35
C ILE A 753 16.18 -14.09 0.62
N THR A 754 17.50 -13.96 0.76
CA THR A 754 18.26 -14.58 1.85
C THR A 754 18.18 -13.75 3.13
N PHE A 755 17.48 -14.26 4.14
CA PHE A 755 17.34 -13.67 5.46
C PHE A 755 18.13 -14.49 6.49
N CYS A 756 19.35 -14.08 6.82
CA CYS A 756 20.09 -14.60 7.95
C CYS A 756 19.56 -13.99 9.27
N SER A 757 19.72 -14.69 10.40
CA SER A 757 19.30 -14.22 11.72
C SER A 757 19.88 -12.84 12.09
N LEU A 758 21.10 -12.54 11.61
CA LEU A 758 21.78 -11.24 11.77
C LEU A 758 21.06 -10.04 11.10
N ALA A 759 20.09 -10.29 10.21
CA ALA A 759 19.24 -9.24 9.64
C ALA A 759 18.25 -8.66 10.68
N ALA A 760 17.91 -9.44 11.71
CA ALA A 760 17.18 -8.93 12.86
C ALA A 760 18.09 -8.08 13.78
N VAL A 761 17.50 -7.12 14.49
CA VAL A 761 18.23 -6.23 15.39
C VAL A 761 17.65 -6.34 16.80
N ASN A 762 18.47 -6.76 17.78
CA ASN A 762 18.05 -6.94 19.16
C ASN A 762 17.43 -5.64 19.72
N GLY A 763 16.20 -5.71 20.20
CA GLY A 763 15.45 -4.56 20.70
C GLY A 763 14.71 -3.72 19.63
N VAL A 764 14.74 -4.12 18.36
CA VAL A 764 14.01 -3.47 17.26
C VAL A 764 13.20 -4.52 16.49
N LYS A 765 12.01 -4.16 16.02
CA LYS A 765 11.24 -4.99 15.09
C LYS A 765 11.78 -4.81 13.67
N THR A 766 12.42 -5.83 13.13
CA THR A 766 12.71 -5.92 11.68
C THR A 766 11.47 -6.45 10.97
N SER A 767 11.23 -6.10 9.71
CA SER A 767 10.16 -6.73 8.92
C SER A 767 10.54 -6.91 7.46
N THR A 768 10.02 -7.97 6.85
CA THR A 768 10.11 -8.24 5.40
C THR A 768 8.74 -8.66 4.86
N TYR A 769 8.66 -8.99 3.57
CA TYR A 769 7.46 -9.52 2.93
C TYR A 769 7.70 -10.95 2.44
N ASN A 770 6.66 -11.79 2.49
CA ASN A 770 6.67 -13.17 2.00
C ASN A 770 6.30 -13.27 0.51
N MET A 771 6.24 -14.47 -0.06
CA MET A 771 5.80 -14.71 -1.46
C MET A 771 4.32 -14.34 -1.76
N LEU A 772 3.54 -13.94 -0.76
CA LEU A 772 2.18 -13.39 -0.91
C LEU A 772 2.15 -11.86 -0.80
N ASN A 773 3.31 -11.22 -0.61
CA ASN A 773 3.46 -9.81 -0.26
C ASN A 773 2.80 -9.41 1.09
N GLU A 774 2.52 -10.38 1.96
CA GLU A 774 2.11 -10.14 3.35
C GLU A 774 3.35 -9.87 4.22
N LYS A 775 3.20 -9.04 5.26
CA LYS A 775 4.31 -8.59 6.11
C LYS A 775 4.62 -9.60 7.22
N LEU A 776 5.88 -10.04 7.31
CA LEU A 776 6.42 -10.76 8.46
C LEU A 776 7.24 -9.82 9.36
N GLU A 777 6.94 -9.80 10.66
CA GLU A 777 7.70 -9.08 11.69
C GLU A 777 8.61 -10.02 12.48
N PHE A 778 9.85 -9.59 12.73
CA PHE A 778 10.88 -10.34 13.44
C PHE A 778 11.32 -9.59 14.70
N GLU A 779 11.25 -10.25 15.85
CA GLU A 779 11.65 -9.69 17.15
C GLU A 779 12.45 -10.71 17.97
N TYR A 780 13.44 -10.25 18.73
CA TYR A 780 14.19 -11.11 19.65
C TYR A 780 13.45 -11.25 20.97
N ALA A 781 12.97 -12.47 21.26
CA ALA A 781 12.34 -12.82 22.52
C ALA A 781 13.38 -13.30 23.54
N MET A 782 13.28 -12.79 24.77
CA MET A 782 14.01 -13.32 25.92
C MET A 782 13.41 -14.68 26.31
N VAL A 783 14.13 -15.78 26.09
CA VAL A 783 13.71 -17.12 26.52
C VAL A 783 13.93 -17.24 28.02
N GLY A 784 12.92 -16.84 28.80
CA GLY A 784 12.88 -17.12 30.23
C GLY A 784 12.90 -18.62 30.47
N LYS A 785 13.82 -19.09 31.33
CA LYS A 785 13.71 -20.45 31.91
C LYS A 785 12.32 -20.57 32.53
N LYS A 786 11.59 -21.66 32.23
CA LYS A 786 10.35 -21.99 32.95
C LYS A 786 10.66 -22.04 34.44
N LEU A 787 10.14 -21.09 35.20
CA LEU A 787 10.19 -21.13 36.66
C LEU A 787 9.40 -22.37 37.11
N PRO A 788 9.96 -23.27 37.93
CA PRO A 788 9.21 -24.42 38.40
C PRO A 788 8.03 -23.95 39.25
N SER A 789 6.84 -24.48 38.98
CA SER A 789 5.60 -24.07 39.63
C SER A 789 5.50 -24.62 41.07
N SER A 790 6.24 -23.99 41.98
CA SER A 790 6.20 -24.17 43.43
C SER A 790 6.30 -22.79 44.08
N GLY A 791 5.46 -22.51 45.07
CA GLY A 791 5.32 -21.16 45.64
C GLY A 791 6.40 -20.78 46.66
N THR A 792 6.09 -19.70 47.38
CA THR A 792 6.82 -19.07 48.51
C THR A 792 8.11 -18.28 48.19
N GLU A 793 7.94 -16.95 48.30
CA GLU A 793 8.85 -15.95 48.89
C GLU A 793 9.98 -15.27 48.09
N ASN A 794 9.87 -13.93 48.04
CA ASN A 794 10.90 -12.87 48.06
C ASN A 794 12.02 -12.82 46.98
N PRO A 795 11.90 -11.95 45.95
CA PRO A 795 12.97 -11.69 44.98
C PRO A 795 13.90 -10.53 45.40
N ILE A 796 14.81 -10.77 46.35
CA ILE A 796 16.00 -9.94 46.58
C ILE A 796 17.19 -10.89 46.76
N GLU A 797 18.35 -10.56 46.17
CA GLU A 797 19.59 -11.36 46.04
C GLU A 797 19.69 -12.30 44.82
N ALA A 798 20.08 -11.73 43.68
CA ALA A 798 20.63 -12.44 42.52
C ALA A 798 21.49 -11.52 41.60
N MET A 799 22.37 -10.69 42.18
CA MET A 799 23.34 -9.88 41.41
C MET A 799 24.74 -10.51 41.44
N GLU A 800 24.96 -11.52 40.61
CA GLU A 800 26.30 -12.01 40.24
C GLU A 800 26.22 -12.70 38.86
N GLU A 801 26.16 -11.89 37.79
CA GLU A 801 26.20 -12.39 36.42
C GLU A 801 27.66 -12.57 35.94
N ASP A 802 28.01 -13.79 35.55
CA ASP A 802 29.22 -14.09 34.78
C ASP A 802 29.11 -13.45 33.38
N PRO A 803 30.00 -12.51 33.00
CA PRO A 803 29.93 -11.83 31.70
C PRO A 803 30.08 -12.74 30.48
N SER A 804 30.56 -13.98 30.65
CA SER A 804 30.87 -14.90 29.55
C SER A 804 29.66 -15.69 29.02
N VAL A 805 28.54 -15.74 29.75
CA VAL A 805 27.40 -16.64 29.43
C VAL A 805 26.19 -15.92 28.81
N GLY A 806 26.09 -14.60 28.96
CA GLY A 806 24.86 -13.80 28.74
C GLY A 806 24.25 -13.75 27.32
N LYS A 807 24.88 -14.32 26.28
CA LYS A 807 24.35 -14.28 24.90
C LYS A 807 23.39 -15.42 24.51
N LYS A 808 23.26 -16.49 25.30
CA LYS A 808 22.63 -17.77 24.84
C LYS A 808 21.10 -17.90 25.00
N SER A 809 20.36 -16.88 25.43
CA SER A 809 18.90 -16.99 25.70
C SER A 809 17.97 -16.11 24.85
N GLN A 810 18.48 -15.38 23.85
CA GLN A 810 17.63 -14.63 22.91
C GLN A 810 17.37 -15.47 21.65
N ARG A 811 16.11 -15.80 21.38
CA ARG A 811 15.66 -16.48 20.14
C ARG A 811 14.79 -15.53 19.33
N LEU A 812 14.81 -15.67 18.01
CA LEU A 812 13.96 -14.86 17.13
C LEU A 812 12.53 -15.41 17.11
N ARG A 813 11.55 -14.51 17.10
CA ARG A 813 10.13 -14.81 16.86
C ARG A 813 9.65 -14.15 15.58
N ILE A 814 8.67 -14.80 14.95
CA ILE A 814 7.96 -14.31 13.76
C ILE A 814 6.52 -13.93 14.17
N ASN A 815 6.09 -12.73 13.81
CA ASN A 815 4.78 -12.14 14.13
C ASN A 815 4.43 -12.17 15.64
N GLY A 816 5.45 -12.22 16.52
CA GLY A 816 5.30 -12.39 17.97
C GLY A 816 4.80 -13.77 18.43
N GLN A 817 4.54 -14.69 17.49
CA GLN A 817 3.89 -16.00 17.75
C GLN A 817 4.88 -17.16 17.59
N ALA A 818 5.31 -17.45 16.36
CA ALA A 818 6.17 -18.60 16.07
C ALA A 818 7.60 -18.35 16.56
N LEU A 819 8.20 -19.35 17.22
CA LEU A 819 9.58 -19.30 17.69
C LEU A 819 10.50 -20.00 16.69
N ILE A 820 11.61 -19.36 16.32
CA ILE A 820 12.68 -20.04 15.58
C ILE A 820 13.47 -20.90 16.59
N GLU A 821 13.50 -22.20 16.36
CA GLU A 821 14.18 -23.19 17.20
C GLU A 821 15.64 -23.40 16.80
N GLU A 822 15.87 -23.43 15.49
CA GLU A 822 17.16 -23.60 14.82
C GLU A 822 17.22 -22.64 13.63
N SER A 823 18.31 -21.89 13.48
CA SER A 823 18.43 -20.77 12.55
C SER A 823 19.72 -20.83 11.76
N ASP A 824 19.73 -20.19 10.59
CA ASP A 824 20.90 -20.07 9.70
C ASP A 824 21.38 -21.43 9.12
N VAL A 825 20.46 -22.37 8.83
CA VAL A 825 20.80 -23.62 8.13
C VAL A 825 20.95 -23.31 6.64
N VAL A 826 22.18 -23.26 6.15
CA VAL A 826 22.49 -22.74 4.81
C VAL A 826 22.36 -23.80 3.72
N ALA A 827 21.69 -23.44 2.62
CA ALA A 827 21.51 -24.26 1.42
C ALA A 827 22.14 -23.60 0.18
N SER A 828 22.40 -24.40 -0.87
CA SER A 828 22.96 -23.90 -2.13
C SER A 828 22.14 -22.75 -2.72
N ASN A 829 20.81 -22.84 -2.59
CA ASN A 829 19.82 -21.89 -3.12
C ASN A 829 19.05 -21.13 -2.02
N GLY A 830 19.59 -21.01 -0.79
CA GLY A 830 18.94 -20.21 0.23
C GLY A 830 19.34 -20.50 1.68
N VAL A 831 18.41 -20.22 2.60
CA VAL A 831 18.54 -20.48 4.05
C VAL A 831 17.26 -21.08 4.60
N LEU A 832 17.41 -22.07 5.47
CA LEU A 832 16.34 -22.72 6.21
C LEU A 832 16.39 -22.27 7.69
N HIS A 833 15.24 -21.97 8.27
CA HIS A 833 15.05 -21.76 9.70
C HIS A 833 13.92 -22.67 10.17
N VAL A 834 14.12 -23.41 11.26
CA VAL A 834 13.12 -24.35 11.79
C VAL A 834 12.26 -23.63 12.81
N ILE A 835 10.94 -23.70 12.68
CA ILE A 835 9.99 -22.99 13.54
C ILE A 835 9.03 -23.94 14.27
N ASP A 836 8.62 -23.54 15.48
CA ASP A 836 7.78 -24.35 16.36
C ASP A 836 6.27 -24.31 16.02
N SER A 837 5.85 -23.42 15.13
CA SER A 837 4.43 -23.09 14.87
C SER A 837 4.25 -22.72 13.40
N VAL A 838 3.16 -23.18 12.77
CA VAL A 838 2.80 -22.79 11.40
C VAL A 838 2.37 -21.32 11.38
N LEU A 839 2.95 -20.53 10.48
CA LEU A 839 2.66 -19.10 10.32
C LEU A 839 1.23 -18.88 9.79
N PRO A 840 0.38 -18.10 10.49
CA PRO A 840 -0.94 -17.75 10.00
C PRO A 840 -0.85 -16.72 8.85
N THR A 841 -1.76 -16.85 7.89
CA THR A 841 -1.97 -15.96 6.75
C THR A 841 -3.48 -15.81 6.56
N GLU A 842 -3.93 -14.61 6.21
CA GLU A 842 -5.34 -14.32 5.93
C GLU A 842 -5.73 -14.89 4.57
N SER A 843 -4.90 -14.69 3.54
CA SER A 843 -5.09 -15.26 2.19
C SER A 843 -4.98 -16.79 2.11
N GLY A 844 -4.55 -17.45 3.20
CA GLY A 844 -4.57 -18.91 3.37
C GLY A 844 -5.77 -19.48 4.13
N MET A 845 -6.68 -18.66 4.66
CA MET A 845 -7.89 -19.16 5.33
C MET A 845 -8.92 -19.72 4.33
N PRO A 846 -9.70 -20.76 4.67
CA PRO A 846 -10.84 -21.20 3.86
C PRO A 846 -11.99 -20.18 3.92
N ILE A 847 -12.84 -20.13 2.89
CA ILE A 847 -13.98 -19.19 2.84
C ILE A 847 -14.98 -19.47 3.96
N SER A 848 -15.10 -20.72 4.43
CA SER A 848 -15.85 -21.09 5.64
C SER A 848 -15.45 -20.28 6.88
N ASN A 849 -14.21 -19.81 6.95
CA ASN A 849 -13.66 -19.04 8.07
C ASN A 849 -13.80 -17.54 7.82
N THR A 850 -13.46 -17.05 6.63
CA THR A 850 -13.62 -15.63 6.26
C THR A 850 -15.07 -15.17 6.40
N LEU A 851 -16.04 -15.98 5.94
CA LEU A 851 -17.48 -15.68 6.16
C LEU A 851 -17.87 -15.59 7.65
N ALA A 852 -17.24 -16.39 8.51
CA ALA A 852 -17.53 -16.35 9.95
C ALA A 852 -16.90 -15.12 10.63
N ASN A 853 -15.66 -14.76 10.26
CA ASN A 853 -14.95 -13.59 10.78
C ASN A 853 -15.70 -12.28 10.46
N HIS A 854 -16.33 -12.19 9.28
CA HIS A 854 -17.07 -11.01 8.82
C HIS A 854 -18.57 -11.06 9.17
N ASN A 855 -19.02 -12.02 9.98
CA ASN A 855 -20.42 -12.20 10.40
C ASN A 855 -21.41 -12.41 9.24
N LEU A 856 -20.99 -13.07 8.16
CA LEU A 856 -21.80 -13.39 6.98
C LEU A 856 -22.48 -14.76 7.19
N THR A 857 -23.31 -14.85 8.23
CA THR A 857 -23.76 -16.13 8.79
C THR A 857 -24.77 -16.85 7.90
N ILE A 858 -25.65 -16.13 7.21
CA ILE A 858 -26.70 -16.71 6.36
C ILE A 858 -26.07 -17.34 5.11
N PHE A 859 -25.13 -16.66 4.46
CA PHE A 859 -24.45 -17.23 3.29
C PHE A 859 -23.62 -18.45 3.66
N LYS A 860 -22.90 -18.40 4.80
CA LYS A 860 -22.17 -19.57 5.32
C LYS A 860 -23.12 -20.76 5.57
N GLN A 861 -24.26 -20.54 6.22
CA GLN A 861 -25.20 -21.62 6.49
C GLN A 861 -25.80 -22.21 5.19
N LEU A 862 -26.05 -21.40 4.16
CA LEU A 862 -26.51 -21.92 2.86
C LEU A 862 -25.49 -22.86 2.20
N ILE A 863 -24.18 -22.56 2.28
CA ILE A 863 -23.13 -23.47 1.79
C ILE A 863 -23.13 -24.78 2.60
N ALA A 864 -23.25 -24.68 3.93
CA ALA A 864 -23.26 -25.81 4.85
C ALA A 864 -24.44 -26.76 4.60
N ASP A 865 -25.67 -26.24 4.63
CA ASP A 865 -26.90 -27.03 4.48
C ASP A 865 -27.09 -27.55 3.04
N ALA A 866 -26.51 -26.87 2.04
CA ALA A 866 -26.40 -27.41 0.67
C ALA A 866 -25.45 -28.62 0.56
N GLY A 867 -24.50 -28.74 1.48
CA GLY A 867 -23.41 -29.73 1.46
C GLY A 867 -22.26 -29.35 0.52
N LEU A 868 -21.99 -28.05 0.34
CA LEU A 868 -21.03 -27.52 -0.64
C LEU A 868 -19.75 -26.94 -0.02
N GLU A 869 -19.52 -27.09 1.30
CA GLU A 869 -18.37 -26.49 2.01
C GLU A 869 -17.02 -26.87 1.38
N ASP A 870 -16.74 -28.17 1.23
CA ASP A 870 -15.47 -28.62 0.62
C ASP A 870 -15.35 -28.21 -0.86
N GLU A 871 -16.46 -28.00 -1.58
CA GLU A 871 -16.41 -27.48 -2.96
C GLU A 871 -16.01 -26.00 -2.95
N PHE A 872 -16.61 -25.16 -2.10
CA PHE A 872 -16.32 -23.74 -1.97
C PHE A 872 -14.93 -23.46 -1.37
N ASP A 873 -14.54 -24.18 -0.31
CA ASP A 873 -13.22 -24.08 0.31
C ASP A 873 -12.09 -24.63 -0.56
N SER A 874 -12.39 -25.35 -1.65
CA SER A 874 -11.38 -25.77 -2.64
C SER A 874 -11.12 -24.75 -3.74
N MET A 875 -11.97 -23.72 -3.89
CA MET A 875 -11.92 -22.82 -5.05
C MET A 875 -10.81 -21.76 -4.93
N SER A 876 -9.75 -21.92 -5.73
CA SER A 876 -8.73 -20.89 -5.99
C SER A 876 -9.05 -20.07 -7.25
N ASN A 877 -8.44 -18.88 -7.36
CA ASN A 877 -8.58 -17.92 -8.45
C ASN A 877 -10.04 -17.48 -8.74
N LYS A 878 -10.86 -17.32 -7.69
CA LYS A 878 -12.24 -16.82 -7.81
C LYS A 878 -12.44 -15.47 -7.14
N THR A 879 -13.48 -14.77 -7.58
CA THR A 879 -14.06 -13.58 -6.96
C THR A 879 -15.44 -13.92 -6.45
N PHE A 880 -15.65 -13.79 -5.14
CA PHE A 880 -16.92 -14.05 -4.47
C PHE A 880 -17.62 -12.72 -4.14
N PHE A 881 -18.83 -12.53 -4.61
CA PHE A 881 -19.65 -11.35 -4.28
C PHE A 881 -20.72 -11.75 -3.27
N ILE A 882 -20.42 -11.59 -1.97
CA ILE A 882 -21.22 -12.19 -0.90
C ILE A 882 -22.20 -11.18 -0.29
N PRO A 883 -23.53 -11.42 -0.34
CA PRO A 883 -24.49 -10.55 0.30
C PRO A 883 -24.40 -10.63 1.83
N SER A 884 -24.44 -9.48 2.48
CA SER A 884 -24.51 -9.41 3.94
C SER A 884 -25.82 -9.98 4.49
N ASP A 885 -25.84 -10.39 5.76
CA ASP A 885 -27.05 -10.93 6.38
C ASP A 885 -28.23 -9.92 6.33
N GLN A 886 -27.93 -8.61 6.38
CA GLN A 886 -28.91 -7.55 6.19
C GLN A 886 -29.46 -7.47 4.75
N ALA A 887 -28.65 -7.81 3.74
CA ALA A 887 -29.06 -7.86 2.34
C ALA A 887 -30.03 -9.03 2.07
N PHE A 888 -29.88 -10.15 2.79
CA PHE A 888 -30.86 -11.25 2.77
C PHE A 888 -32.21 -10.81 3.34
N GLU A 889 -32.25 -10.05 4.44
CA GLU A 889 -33.51 -9.56 5.02
C GLU A 889 -34.24 -8.55 4.14
N GLN A 890 -33.52 -7.70 3.41
CA GLN A 890 -34.08 -6.65 2.56
C GLN A 890 -34.66 -7.16 1.23
N THR A 891 -34.06 -8.19 0.63
CA THR A 891 -34.47 -8.73 -0.68
C THR A 891 -35.60 -9.77 -0.57
N GLU A 892 -36.39 -9.94 -1.65
CA GLU A 892 -37.45 -10.96 -1.68
C GLU A 892 -36.87 -12.38 -1.76
N THR A 893 -35.87 -12.59 -2.62
CA THR A 893 -35.13 -13.85 -2.75
C THR A 893 -34.34 -14.19 -1.49
N GLY A 894 -33.73 -13.20 -0.83
CA GLY A 894 -33.05 -13.42 0.44
C GLY A 894 -33.99 -13.91 1.54
N ARG A 895 -35.18 -13.29 1.67
CA ARG A 895 -36.24 -13.76 2.58
C ARG A 895 -36.80 -15.14 2.21
N TYR A 896 -36.79 -15.52 0.93
CA TYR A 896 -37.12 -16.88 0.51
C TYR A 896 -36.09 -17.90 1.03
N TRP A 897 -34.79 -17.66 0.84
CA TRP A 897 -33.74 -18.56 1.34
C TRP A 897 -33.69 -18.63 2.88
N ILE A 898 -33.87 -17.50 3.58
CA ILE A 898 -34.05 -17.49 5.05
C ILE A 898 -35.22 -18.38 5.48
N ARG A 899 -36.31 -18.44 4.68
CA ARG A 899 -37.44 -19.33 4.99
C ARG A 899 -37.08 -20.79 4.76
N GLN A 900 -36.46 -21.15 3.64
CA GLN A 900 -36.07 -22.54 3.35
C GLN A 900 -35.10 -23.11 4.40
N LEU A 901 -34.12 -22.31 4.86
CA LEU A 901 -33.23 -22.65 5.98
C LEU A 901 -33.99 -22.99 7.28
N LYS A 902 -35.07 -22.25 7.57
CA LYS A 902 -35.84 -22.38 8.83
C LYS A 902 -36.91 -23.46 8.79
N GLU A 903 -37.50 -23.69 7.62
CA GLU A 903 -38.64 -24.62 7.46
C GLU A 903 -38.19 -26.01 6.97
N HIS A 904 -37.21 -26.09 6.07
CA HIS A 904 -36.85 -27.32 5.35
C HIS A 904 -35.32 -27.51 5.13
N PRO A 905 -34.44 -27.37 6.13
CA PRO A 905 -32.97 -27.41 5.94
C PRO A 905 -32.47 -28.69 5.26
N GLU A 906 -33.00 -29.88 5.60
CA GLU A 906 -32.61 -31.15 4.96
C GLU A 906 -32.89 -31.19 3.43
N SER A 907 -33.81 -30.36 2.94
CA SER A 907 -34.15 -30.26 1.51
C SER A 907 -33.22 -29.36 0.69
N LEU A 908 -32.33 -28.62 1.36
CA LEU A 908 -31.32 -27.78 0.70
C LEU A 908 -30.14 -28.60 0.16
N ARG A 909 -29.89 -29.78 0.75
CA ARG A 909 -28.77 -30.64 0.38
C ARG A 909 -28.93 -31.19 -1.04
N ASN A 910 -27.96 -30.91 -1.91
CA ASN A 910 -28.02 -31.17 -3.36
C ASN A 910 -29.17 -30.43 -4.10
N ASN A 911 -29.72 -29.35 -3.54
CA ASN A 911 -30.76 -28.57 -4.21
C ASN A 911 -30.18 -27.79 -5.41
N ALA A 912 -30.69 -28.05 -6.61
CA ALA A 912 -30.18 -27.46 -7.85
C ALA A 912 -30.42 -25.94 -7.96
N GLU A 913 -31.56 -25.43 -7.47
CA GLU A 913 -31.84 -23.99 -7.48
C GLU A 913 -30.95 -23.25 -6.47
N LEU A 914 -30.66 -23.86 -5.32
CA LEU A 914 -29.71 -23.31 -4.35
C LEU A 914 -28.28 -23.35 -4.89
N LYS A 915 -27.88 -24.41 -5.60
CA LYS A 915 -26.56 -24.48 -6.23
C LYS A 915 -26.41 -23.41 -7.32
N GLU A 916 -27.38 -23.26 -8.23
CA GLU A 916 -27.37 -22.17 -9.23
C GLU A 916 -27.26 -20.79 -8.55
N PHE A 917 -28.06 -20.56 -7.49
CA PHE A 917 -28.02 -19.31 -6.72
C PHE A 917 -26.64 -19.04 -6.09
N LEU A 918 -26.04 -20.02 -5.41
CA LEU A 918 -24.73 -19.87 -4.78
C LEU A 918 -23.62 -19.68 -5.83
N GLU A 919 -23.66 -20.40 -6.95
CA GLU A 919 -22.68 -20.31 -8.03
C GLU A 919 -22.81 -19.02 -8.86
N TYR A 920 -23.98 -18.37 -8.86
CA TYR A 920 -24.16 -17.03 -9.45
C TYR A 920 -23.44 -15.92 -8.66
N HIS A 921 -23.11 -16.16 -7.39
CA HIS A 921 -22.32 -15.23 -6.56
C HIS A 921 -20.80 -15.46 -6.71
N VAL A 922 -20.35 -16.35 -7.61
CA VAL A 922 -18.93 -16.69 -7.85
C VAL A 922 -18.53 -16.36 -9.28
N VAL A 923 -17.43 -15.62 -9.47
CA VAL A 923 -16.84 -15.23 -10.75
C VAL A 923 -15.38 -15.70 -10.83
N GLU A 924 -14.83 -15.79 -12.04
CA GLU A 924 -13.42 -16.05 -12.35
C GLU A 924 -12.90 -14.99 -13.34
N PRO A 925 -11.66 -14.49 -13.22
CA PRO A 925 -10.62 -14.79 -12.21
C PRO A 925 -10.88 -14.16 -10.83
N LEU A 926 -9.89 -14.27 -9.93
CA LEU A 926 -9.72 -13.37 -8.79
C LEU A 926 -9.48 -11.95 -9.33
N ILE A 927 -10.26 -10.98 -8.85
CA ILE A 927 -10.17 -9.57 -9.22
C ILE A 927 -10.24 -8.73 -7.94
N LYS A 928 -9.15 -8.04 -7.60
CA LYS A 928 -9.11 -7.09 -6.47
C LYS A 928 -9.71 -5.74 -6.86
N THR A 929 -10.03 -4.86 -5.90
CA THR A 929 -10.71 -3.57 -6.17
C THR A 929 -9.93 -2.68 -7.15
N CYS A 930 -8.59 -2.75 -7.12
CA CYS A 930 -7.71 -2.03 -8.05
C CYS A 930 -7.77 -2.55 -9.50
N GLU A 931 -8.36 -3.71 -9.74
CA GLU A 931 -8.46 -4.41 -11.03
C GLU A 931 -9.92 -4.51 -11.52
N LEU A 932 -10.86 -3.93 -10.78
CA LEU A 932 -12.25 -3.80 -11.21
C LEU A 932 -12.35 -2.81 -12.37
N GLU A 933 -13.08 -3.23 -13.41
CA GLU A 933 -13.34 -2.46 -14.64
C GLU A 933 -14.84 -2.52 -14.96
N GLU A 934 -15.36 -1.58 -15.77
CA GLU A 934 -16.75 -1.65 -16.25
C GLU A 934 -16.90 -2.72 -17.33
N LYS A 935 -17.16 -3.97 -16.92
CA LYS A 935 -17.30 -5.14 -17.79
C LYS A 935 -18.38 -6.11 -17.32
N THR A 936 -18.90 -6.91 -18.24
CA THR A 936 -19.64 -8.13 -17.93
C THR A 936 -18.66 -9.27 -17.65
N MET A 937 -18.96 -10.10 -16.66
CA MET A 937 -18.11 -11.22 -16.21
C MET A 937 -18.98 -12.48 -16.07
N PRO A 938 -18.54 -13.64 -16.58
CA PRO A 938 -19.28 -14.89 -16.43
C PRO A 938 -19.21 -15.37 -14.98
N THR A 939 -20.33 -15.85 -14.44
CA THR A 939 -20.38 -16.54 -13.14
C THR A 939 -20.17 -18.03 -13.30
N LYS A 940 -19.93 -18.75 -12.20
CA LYS A 940 -19.84 -20.21 -12.20
C LYS A 940 -21.17 -20.89 -12.59
N ALA A 941 -22.31 -20.25 -12.34
CA ALA A 941 -23.62 -20.70 -12.85
C ALA A 941 -23.82 -20.51 -14.37
N GLY A 942 -22.91 -19.79 -15.04
CA GLY A 942 -22.86 -19.65 -16.50
C GLY A 942 -23.56 -18.40 -17.05
N GLN A 943 -24.47 -17.77 -16.31
CA GLN A 943 -24.96 -16.43 -16.65
C GLN A 943 -23.94 -15.36 -16.23
N SER A 944 -23.98 -14.18 -16.84
CA SER A 944 -23.05 -13.08 -16.52
C SER A 944 -23.60 -12.10 -15.47
N VAL A 945 -22.69 -11.49 -14.73
CA VAL A 945 -22.92 -10.30 -13.90
C VAL A 945 -22.24 -9.08 -14.52
N ARG A 946 -22.76 -7.87 -14.29
CA ARG A 946 -22.24 -6.61 -14.84
C ARG A 946 -21.65 -5.74 -13.72
N VAL A 947 -20.36 -5.42 -13.84
CA VAL A 947 -19.69 -4.43 -13.00
C VAL A 947 -19.94 -3.03 -13.55
N ASN A 948 -20.30 -2.08 -12.68
CA ASN A 948 -20.36 -0.65 -13.03
C ASN A 948 -19.62 0.17 -11.95
N LEU A 949 -18.90 1.21 -12.35
CA LEU A 949 -17.94 1.92 -11.50
C LEU A 949 -18.28 3.41 -11.41
N TYR A 950 -18.81 3.82 -10.26
CA TYR A 950 -19.26 5.18 -10.05
C TYR A 950 -18.22 6.01 -9.30
N THR A 951 -17.63 6.98 -10.00
CA THR A 951 -17.00 8.14 -9.34
C THR A 951 -18.06 8.89 -8.55
N THR A 952 -17.74 9.42 -7.36
CA THR A 952 -18.65 10.28 -6.59
C THR A 952 -18.26 11.75 -6.70
N ASN A 953 -16.96 12.05 -6.72
CA ASN A 953 -16.44 13.42 -6.80
C ASN A 953 -16.05 13.79 -8.25
N PRO A 954 -16.64 14.84 -8.85
CA PRO A 954 -16.35 15.28 -10.22
C PRO A 954 -14.95 15.90 -10.39
N VAL A 955 -14.23 16.21 -9.31
CA VAL A 955 -12.87 16.77 -9.32
C VAL A 955 -11.80 15.66 -9.26
N PHE A 956 -12.14 14.45 -8.82
CA PHE A 956 -11.20 13.34 -8.64
C PHE A 956 -11.63 12.11 -9.44
N THR A 957 -11.44 12.16 -10.76
CA THR A 957 -11.77 11.05 -11.68
C THR A 957 -10.94 9.79 -11.45
N THR A 958 -9.76 9.92 -10.84
CA THR A 958 -8.85 8.80 -10.53
C THR A 958 -9.19 8.06 -9.24
N VAL A 959 -10.15 8.54 -8.45
CA VAL A 959 -10.60 7.85 -7.22
C VAL A 959 -11.93 7.17 -7.49
N MET A 960 -11.87 5.85 -7.67
CA MET A 960 -13.06 5.01 -7.64
C MET A 960 -13.68 5.07 -6.23
N ASN A 961 -14.97 5.40 -6.14
CA ASN A 961 -15.64 5.66 -4.86
C ASN A 961 -16.86 4.75 -4.60
N ARG A 962 -17.34 4.01 -5.60
CA ARG A 962 -18.45 3.05 -5.46
C ARG A 962 -18.46 2.05 -6.63
N ALA A 963 -18.19 0.78 -6.33
CA ALA A 963 -18.47 -0.33 -7.25
C ALA A 963 -19.94 -0.78 -7.15
N THR A 964 -20.47 -1.36 -8.22
CA THR A 964 -21.66 -2.22 -8.18
C THR A 964 -21.49 -3.45 -9.04
N VAL A 965 -22.13 -4.55 -8.64
CA VAL A 965 -22.30 -5.79 -9.43
C VAL A 965 -23.80 -6.04 -9.53
N ASN A 966 -24.35 -6.04 -10.75
CA ASN A 966 -25.81 -6.06 -11.00
C ASN A 966 -26.62 -5.12 -10.09
N CYS A 967 -26.08 -3.92 -9.85
CA CYS A 967 -26.67 -2.90 -8.98
C CYS A 967 -26.80 -3.24 -7.48
N ALA A 968 -26.27 -4.38 -7.01
CA ALA A 968 -25.80 -4.51 -5.63
C ALA A 968 -24.50 -3.70 -5.49
N ARG A 969 -24.37 -2.90 -4.43
CA ARG A 969 -23.15 -2.09 -4.17
C ARG A 969 -22.22 -2.87 -3.25
N LEU A 970 -20.93 -2.83 -3.54
CA LEU A 970 -19.91 -3.38 -2.64
C LEU A 970 -19.77 -2.51 -1.37
N THR A 971 -19.67 -3.15 -0.21
CA THR A 971 -19.62 -2.54 1.13
C THR A 971 -18.27 -2.75 1.81
N HIS A 972 -17.78 -3.99 1.81
CA HIS A 972 -16.42 -4.38 2.19
C HIS A 972 -15.75 -5.08 1.01
N PHE A 973 -14.42 -5.05 0.94
CA PHE A 973 -13.65 -5.25 -0.28
C PHE A 973 -12.36 -6.01 0.02
N ASP A 974 -11.89 -6.79 -0.96
CA ASP A 974 -10.56 -7.41 -0.96
C ASP A 974 -10.26 -8.37 0.20
N GLU A 975 -11.29 -8.97 0.80
CA GLU A 975 -11.15 -9.92 1.91
C GLU A 975 -10.60 -11.26 1.38
N GLU A 976 -9.35 -11.60 1.70
CA GLU A 976 -8.66 -12.72 1.06
C GLU A 976 -9.04 -14.09 1.66
N THR A 977 -9.09 -15.12 0.81
CA THR A 977 -9.45 -16.49 1.21
C THR A 977 -8.92 -17.52 0.23
N CYS A 978 -8.07 -18.45 0.67
CA CYS A 978 -7.70 -19.66 -0.07
C CYS A 978 -7.12 -19.45 -1.48
N GLY A 979 -6.51 -18.28 -1.76
CA GLY A 979 -6.09 -17.89 -3.12
C GLY A 979 -7.24 -17.41 -4.02
N SER A 980 -8.30 -16.87 -3.41
CA SER A 980 -9.48 -16.21 -3.98
C SER A 980 -9.81 -14.98 -3.13
N VAL A 981 -10.78 -14.16 -3.55
CA VAL A 981 -11.16 -12.91 -2.86
C VAL A 981 -12.67 -12.80 -2.64
N VAL A 982 -13.07 -12.25 -1.49
CA VAL A 982 -14.46 -11.95 -1.12
C VAL A 982 -14.67 -10.43 -1.12
N HIS A 983 -15.75 -10.00 -1.76
CA HIS A 983 -16.29 -8.64 -1.66
C HIS A 983 -17.72 -8.73 -1.10
N GLU A 984 -18.01 -7.99 -0.04
CA GLU A 984 -19.36 -7.95 0.55
C GLU A 984 -20.26 -7.02 -0.27
N ILE A 985 -21.54 -7.37 -0.46
CA ILE A 985 -22.51 -6.58 -1.23
C ILE A 985 -23.81 -6.29 -0.45
N ASP A 986 -24.42 -5.13 -0.72
CA ASP A 986 -25.63 -4.63 -0.02
C ASP A 986 -26.97 -5.16 -0.52
N LYS A 987 -26.96 -6.07 -1.51
CA LYS A 987 -28.14 -6.81 -2.01
C LYS A 987 -27.72 -8.22 -2.43
N VAL A 988 -28.64 -9.17 -2.31
CA VAL A 988 -28.53 -10.49 -2.95
C VAL A 988 -28.52 -10.34 -4.48
N LEU A 989 -27.74 -11.16 -5.19
CA LEU A 989 -27.75 -11.21 -6.66
C LEU A 989 -28.83 -12.17 -7.15
N ASP A 990 -29.85 -11.63 -7.82
CA ASP A 990 -30.90 -12.41 -8.46
C ASP A 990 -30.49 -12.85 -9.87
N VAL A 991 -30.65 -14.13 -10.19
CA VAL A 991 -30.39 -14.68 -11.54
C VAL A 991 -31.45 -14.16 -12.53
N PRO A 992 -31.08 -13.38 -13.57
CA PRO A 992 -32.06 -12.74 -14.45
C PRO A 992 -32.69 -13.73 -15.44
N LYS A 993 -33.88 -14.24 -15.09
CA LYS A 993 -34.62 -15.22 -15.90
C LYS A 993 -35.26 -14.64 -17.17
N MET A 994 -35.38 -13.31 -17.30
CA MET A 994 -36.07 -12.61 -18.40
C MET A 994 -35.24 -11.47 -19.01
N ASN A 995 -35.55 -11.08 -20.26
CA ASN A 995 -35.09 -9.83 -20.87
C ASN A 995 -36.03 -8.63 -20.52
N LEU A 996 -35.66 -7.42 -20.93
CA LEU A 996 -36.41 -6.19 -20.65
C LEU A 996 -37.85 -6.24 -21.20
N LEU A 997 -38.04 -6.72 -22.43
CA LEU A 997 -39.35 -6.80 -23.07
C LEU A 997 -40.27 -7.85 -22.40
N GLU A 998 -39.73 -8.98 -21.98
CA GLU A 998 -40.44 -9.98 -21.16
C GLU A 998 -40.80 -9.45 -19.78
N THR A 999 -39.87 -8.73 -19.14
CA THR A 999 -40.11 -8.11 -17.83
C THR A 999 -41.23 -7.07 -17.92
N LEU A 1000 -41.28 -6.25 -18.99
CA LEU A 1000 -42.43 -5.38 -19.29
C LEU A 1000 -43.74 -6.16 -19.47
N ARG A 1001 -43.71 -7.28 -20.19
CA ARG A 1001 -44.89 -8.14 -20.45
C ARG A 1001 -45.41 -8.85 -19.20
N SER A 1002 -44.52 -9.19 -18.27
CA SER A 1002 -44.87 -9.89 -17.02
C SER A 1002 -45.60 -9.00 -15.99
N ASN A 1003 -45.44 -7.67 -16.06
CA ASN A 1003 -46.01 -6.75 -15.09
C ASN A 1003 -47.21 -5.97 -15.66
N ALA A 1004 -48.40 -6.21 -15.12
CA ALA A 1004 -49.64 -5.53 -15.52
C ALA A 1004 -49.56 -4.00 -15.34
N ASP A 1005 -48.81 -3.52 -14.33
CA ASP A 1005 -48.65 -2.09 -14.01
C ASP A 1005 -47.90 -1.29 -15.11
N TYR A 1006 -47.28 -1.98 -16.08
CA TYR A 1006 -46.55 -1.38 -17.19
C TYR A 1006 -47.30 -1.49 -18.54
N SER A 1007 -48.52 -2.03 -18.57
CA SER A 1007 -49.25 -2.31 -19.82
C SER A 1007 -49.49 -1.09 -20.72
N MET A 1008 -49.73 0.10 -20.15
CA MET A 1008 -49.87 1.34 -20.93
C MET A 1008 -48.56 1.80 -21.57
N PHE A 1009 -47.42 1.60 -20.89
CA PHE A 1009 -46.09 1.88 -21.45
C PHE A 1009 -45.73 0.85 -22.53
N LEU A 1010 -45.95 -0.45 -22.24
CA LEU A 1010 -45.74 -1.54 -23.19
C LEU A 1010 -46.54 -1.32 -24.49
N ARG A 1011 -47.75 -0.76 -24.41
CA ARG A 1011 -48.53 -0.38 -25.60
C ARG A 1011 -47.80 0.70 -26.42
N LEU A 1012 -47.36 1.80 -25.80
CA LEU A 1012 -46.59 2.85 -26.49
C LEU A 1012 -45.34 2.26 -27.16
N VAL A 1013 -44.59 1.41 -26.45
CA VAL A 1013 -43.42 0.71 -27.00
C VAL A 1013 -43.80 -0.18 -28.18
N SER A 1014 -44.91 -0.93 -28.12
CA SER A 1014 -45.34 -1.86 -29.17
C SER A 1014 -45.78 -1.19 -30.48
N GLU A 1015 -46.17 0.08 -30.43
CA GLU A 1015 -46.50 0.90 -31.61
C GLU A 1015 -45.24 1.55 -32.24
N THR A 1016 -44.04 1.26 -31.69
CA THR A 1016 -42.73 1.71 -32.21
C THR A 1016 -41.84 0.53 -32.63
N ASN A 1017 -40.86 0.81 -33.51
CA ASN A 1017 -39.86 -0.16 -33.96
C ASN A 1017 -38.75 -0.44 -32.91
N LEU A 1018 -39.00 -0.18 -31.63
CA LEU A 1018 -38.02 -0.32 -30.54
C LEU A 1018 -38.20 -1.61 -29.71
N THR A 1019 -39.17 -2.45 -30.07
CA THR A 1019 -39.40 -3.75 -29.42
C THR A 1019 -38.24 -4.72 -29.62
N GLU A 1020 -37.64 -4.78 -30.82
CA GLU A 1020 -36.44 -5.60 -31.10
C GLU A 1020 -35.24 -5.17 -30.25
N LEU A 1021 -35.04 -3.86 -30.06
CA LEU A 1021 -33.98 -3.31 -29.22
C LEU A 1021 -34.10 -3.81 -27.77
N LEU A 1022 -35.31 -3.78 -27.19
CA LEU A 1022 -35.57 -4.26 -25.83
C LEU A 1022 -35.60 -5.79 -25.69
N ALA A 1023 -35.58 -6.53 -26.80
CA ALA A 1023 -35.42 -7.99 -26.83
C ALA A 1023 -33.97 -8.45 -27.06
N SER A 1024 -33.10 -7.59 -27.61
CA SER A 1024 -31.71 -7.94 -27.93
C SER A 1024 -30.88 -8.25 -26.67
N GLU A 1025 -30.19 -9.39 -26.62
CA GLU A 1025 -29.41 -9.80 -25.43
C GLU A 1025 -28.06 -9.07 -25.31
N ASP A 1026 -27.50 -8.54 -26.41
CA ASP A 1026 -26.18 -7.88 -26.45
C ASP A 1026 -26.14 -6.46 -25.88
N SER A 1027 -27.29 -5.83 -25.60
CA SER A 1027 -27.37 -4.42 -25.18
C SER A 1027 -27.36 -4.26 -23.65
N GLY A 1028 -26.76 -3.16 -23.18
CA GLY A 1028 -26.60 -2.83 -21.76
C GLY A 1028 -27.50 -1.68 -21.31
N LEU A 1029 -28.81 -1.81 -21.47
CA LEU A 1029 -29.73 -0.67 -21.41
C LEU A 1029 -30.18 -0.31 -19.98
N THR A 1030 -30.52 0.96 -19.77
CA THR A 1030 -31.42 1.37 -18.67
C THR A 1030 -32.75 1.79 -19.27
N LEU A 1031 -33.83 1.13 -18.85
CA LEU A 1031 -35.19 1.47 -19.25
C LEU A 1031 -35.91 2.19 -18.10
N LEU A 1032 -36.47 3.36 -18.38
CA LEU A 1032 -37.21 4.19 -17.44
C LEU A 1032 -38.70 4.02 -17.73
N VAL A 1033 -39.46 3.44 -16.79
CA VAL A 1033 -40.84 2.98 -17.03
C VAL A 1033 -41.82 3.74 -16.12
N PRO A 1034 -42.67 4.63 -16.67
CA PRO A 1034 -43.81 5.16 -15.94
C PRO A 1034 -44.88 4.08 -15.79
N LYS A 1035 -45.54 4.04 -14.64
CA LYS A 1035 -46.68 3.15 -14.37
C LYS A 1035 -47.96 3.60 -15.10
N ASN A 1036 -48.93 2.68 -15.19
CA ASN A 1036 -50.26 2.97 -15.74
C ASN A 1036 -50.95 4.17 -15.06
N ASP A 1037 -50.79 4.35 -13.74
CA ASP A 1037 -51.39 5.46 -12.98
C ASP A 1037 -50.91 6.82 -13.47
N VAL A 1038 -49.60 6.97 -13.70
CA VAL A 1038 -48.99 8.18 -14.32
C VAL A 1038 -49.66 8.50 -15.66
N PHE A 1039 -49.87 7.50 -16.52
CA PHE A 1039 -50.53 7.71 -17.81
C PHE A 1039 -52.04 7.96 -17.72
N LEU A 1040 -52.72 7.50 -16.65
CA LEU A 1040 -54.13 7.81 -16.41
C LEU A 1040 -54.31 9.27 -15.99
N GLU A 1041 -53.38 9.85 -15.21
CA GLU A 1041 -53.39 11.29 -14.87
C GLU A 1041 -53.24 12.18 -16.12
N VAL A 1042 -52.47 11.75 -17.13
CA VAL A 1042 -52.26 12.48 -18.40
C VAL A 1042 -52.94 11.82 -19.61
N ASN A 1043 -54.05 11.10 -19.42
CA ASN A 1043 -54.65 10.26 -20.47
C ASN A 1043 -54.97 11.00 -21.79
N ALA A 1044 -55.35 12.29 -21.75
CA ALA A 1044 -55.58 13.07 -22.97
C ALA A 1044 -54.32 13.18 -23.85
N TRP A 1045 -53.19 13.52 -23.22
CA TRP A 1045 -51.87 13.58 -23.86
C TRP A 1045 -51.37 12.20 -24.29
N TYR A 1046 -51.73 11.14 -23.56
CA TYR A 1046 -51.40 9.76 -23.94
C TYR A 1046 -52.09 9.34 -25.25
N GLN A 1047 -53.37 9.68 -25.46
CA GLN A 1047 -54.05 9.40 -26.74
C GLN A 1047 -53.47 10.26 -27.88
N GLU A 1048 -53.23 11.56 -27.66
CA GLU A 1048 -52.59 12.46 -28.63
C GLU A 1048 -51.20 11.94 -29.06
N THR A 1049 -50.42 11.42 -28.11
CA THR A 1049 -49.10 10.81 -28.37
C THR A 1049 -49.22 9.51 -29.17
N LEU A 1050 -50.26 8.69 -28.96
CA LEU A 1050 -50.50 7.50 -29.79
C LEU A 1050 -50.88 7.83 -31.23
N GLU A 1051 -51.50 8.99 -31.47
CA GLU A 1051 -51.84 9.45 -32.83
C GLU A 1051 -50.62 10.04 -33.57
N ASN A 1052 -49.70 10.74 -32.89
CA ASN A 1052 -48.48 11.26 -33.50
C ASN A 1052 -47.26 10.34 -33.34
N LYS A 1053 -46.96 9.57 -34.39
CA LYS A 1053 -45.81 8.64 -34.44
C LYS A 1053 -44.45 9.29 -34.23
N GLU A 1054 -44.22 10.52 -34.69
CA GLU A 1054 -42.93 11.20 -34.51
C GLU A 1054 -42.68 11.57 -33.04
N ASP A 1055 -43.72 12.06 -32.36
CA ASP A 1055 -43.65 12.35 -30.93
C ASP A 1055 -43.58 11.07 -30.09
N LEU A 1056 -44.34 10.02 -30.45
CA LEU A 1056 -44.28 8.71 -29.82
C LEU A 1056 -42.86 8.13 -29.80
N GLU A 1057 -42.19 8.05 -30.96
CA GLU A 1057 -40.85 7.49 -31.03
C GLU A 1057 -39.82 8.38 -30.30
N ARG A 1058 -39.94 9.72 -30.42
CA ARG A 1058 -39.13 10.68 -29.65
C ARG A 1058 -39.25 10.45 -28.14
N ILE A 1059 -40.48 10.26 -27.64
CA ILE A 1059 -40.77 10.05 -26.21
C ILE A 1059 -40.22 8.70 -25.74
N ILE A 1060 -40.45 7.60 -26.46
CA ILE A 1060 -39.92 6.30 -26.04
C ILE A 1060 -38.39 6.28 -26.11
N ARG A 1061 -37.77 6.88 -27.14
CA ARG A 1061 -36.30 7.05 -27.18
C ARG A 1061 -35.73 7.87 -26.03
N ALA A 1062 -36.51 8.78 -25.42
CA ALA A 1062 -36.10 9.54 -24.23
C ALA A 1062 -36.22 8.74 -22.91
N HIS A 1063 -36.88 7.57 -22.93
CA HIS A 1063 -36.99 6.67 -21.77
C HIS A 1063 -35.96 5.53 -21.78
N ILE A 1064 -35.14 5.40 -22.83
CA ILE A 1064 -34.09 4.37 -22.95
C ILE A 1064 -32.72 5.04 -22.92
N LEU A 1065 -31.86 4.60 -22.01
CA LEU A 1065 -30.44 4.99 -21.94
C LEU A 1065 -29.57 3.85 -22.47
N PRO A 1066 -28.47 4.14 -23.21
CA PRO A 1066 -27.61 3.13 -23.82
C PRO A 1066 -26.71 2.38 -22.83
N ASN A 1067 -26.61 2.85 -21.58
CA ASN A 1067 -25.74 2.32 -20.52
C ASN A 1067 -26.56 1.94 -19.27
N VAL A 1068 -26.01 1.06 -18.41
CA VAL A 1068 -26.61 0.63 -17.14
C VAL A 1068 -26.29 1.61 -16.00
N ILE A 1069 -27.31 2.29 -15.47
CA ILE A 1069 -27.15 3.30 -14.42
C ILE A 1069 -27.92 2.88 -13.17
N CYS A 1070 -27.25 2.18 -12.27
CA CYS A 1070 -27.84 1.75 -11.00
C CYS A 1070 -28.27 2.96 -10.13
N CYS A 1071 -29.37 2.83 -9.40
CA CYS A 1071 -29.82 3.83 -8.42
C CYS A 1071 -28.77 4.08 -7.32
N THR A 1072 -27.91 3.11 -7.03
CA THR A 1072 -26.76 3.25 -6.13
C THR A 1072 -25.65 4.14 -6.72
N GLY A 1073 -25.52 4.22 -8.04
CA GLY A 1073 -24.61 5.14 -8.76
C GLY A 1073 -25.15 6.58 -8.89
N ILE A 1074 -26.47 6.76 -8.82
CA ILE A 1074 -27.07 8.10 -8.76
C ILE A 1074 -26.79 8.71 -7.37
N VAL A 1075 -26.08 9.85 -7.37
CA VAL A 1075 -25.63 10.60 -6.18
C VAL A 1075 -26.14 12.04 -6.22
N PRO A 1076 -26.16 12.77 -5.08
CA PRO A 1076 -26.51 14.18 -5.05
C PRO A 1076 -25.54 15.00 -5.93
N SER A 1077 -26.08 15.89 -6.77
CA SER A 1077 -25.28 16.75 -7.64
C SER A 1077 -25.40 18.22 -7.22
N GLU A 1078 -24.39 18.75 -6.55
CA GLU A 1078 -24.34 20.18 -6.20
C GLU A 1078 -23.80 21.03 -7.35
N TRP A 1079 -24.33 22.25 -7.51
CA TRP A 1079 -23.86 23.21 -8.51
C TRP A 1079 -22.42 23.66 -8.19
N PRO A 1080 -21.50 23.73 -9.17
CA PRO A 1080 -21.73 23.70 -10.62
C PRO A 1080 -21.80 22.32 -11.27
N PHE A 1081 -21.52 21.24 -10.55
CA PHE A 1081 -21.29 19.90 -11.11
C PHE A 1081 -22.58 19.05 -11.21
N VAL A 1082 -23.51 19.49 -12.06
CA VAL A 1082 -24.71 18.69 -12.39
C VAL A 1082 -24.30 17.51 -13.28
N ARG A 1083 -24.67 16.28 -12.89
CA ARG A 1083 -24.46 15.09 -13.72
C ARG A 1083 -25.55 15.01 -14.79
N THR A 1084 -25.17 14.62 -16.00
CA THR A 1084 -26.13 14.28 -17.07
C THR A 1084 -25.83 12.90 -17.64
N THR A 1085 -26.80 12.35 -18.36
CA THR A 1085 -26.67 11.13 -19.17
C THR A 1085 -27.43 11.32 -20.48
N GLU A 1086 -26.98 10.65 -21.53
CA GLU A 1086 -27.62 10.72 -22.85
C GLU A 1086 -28.61 9.58 -23.06
N THR A 1087 -29.73 9.89 -23.69
CA THR A 1087 -30.74 8.90 -24.11
C THR A 1087 -30.44 8.38 -25.52
N ILE A 1088 -31.06 7.27 -25.93
CA ILE A 1088 -30.99 6.79 -27.33
C ILE A 1088 -31.66 7.79 -28.32
N GLY A 1089 -32.40 8.77 -27.81
CA GLY A 1089 -32.87 9.93 -28.57
C GLY A 1089 -31.91 11.14 -28.60
N GLN A 1090 -30.66 11.00 -28.16
CA GLN A 1090 -29.65 12.08 -28.05
C GLN A 1090 -30.04 13.25 -27.11
N HIS A 1091 -31.09 13.08 -26.30
CA HIS A 1091 -31.46 14.05 -25.26
C HIS A 1091 -30.63 13.82 -24.00
N GLN A 1092 -30.08 14.90 -23.45
CA GLN A 1092 -29.35 14.93 -22.18
C GLN A 1092 -30.31 15.09 -21.00
N LEU A 1093 -30.38 14.07 -20.13
CA LEU A 1093 -31.18 14.07 -18.90
C LEU A 1093 -30.29 14.31 -17.69
N LYS A 1094 -30.76 15.12 -16.73
CA LYS A 1094 -30.03 15.38 -15.48
C LYS A 1094 -30.18 14.20 -14.51
N LEU A 1095 -29.11 13.81 -13.84
CA LEU A 1095 -29.11 12.80 -12.78
C LEU A 1095 -28.84 13.48 -11.43
N ASN A 1096 -29.74 13.30 -10.48
CA ASN A 1096 -29.61 13.85 -9.13
C ASN A 1096 -30.25 12.92 -8.09
N ARG A 1097 -29.86 13.07 -6.82
CA ARG A 1097 -30.45 12.36 -5.69
C ARG A 1097 -30.71 13.32 -4.54
N ASN A 1098 -31.99 13.55 -4.27
CA ASN A 1098 -32.45 14.19 -3.05
C ASN A 1098 -32.73 13.07 -2.02
N ARG A 1099 -33.96 12.95 -1.51
CA ARG A 1099 -34.37 11.80 -0.69
C ARG A 1099 -34.46 10.49 -1.48
N ARG A 1100 -34.88 10.57 -2.75
CA ARG A 1100 -34.87 9.47 -3.73
C ARG A 1100 -34.01 9.84 -4.95
N PRO A 1101 -33.50 8.86 -5.71
CA PRO A 1101 -32.91 9.09 -7.03
C PRO A 1101 -33.94 9.73 -7.98
N GLN A 1102 -33.48 10.64 -8.85
CA GLN A 1102 -34.32 11.33 -9.83
C GLN A 1102 -33.59 11.42 -11.18
N VAL A 1103 -34.35 11.24 -12.26
CA VAL A 1103 -33.93 11.45 -13.64
C VAL A 1103 -34.74 12.62 -14.20
N GLN A 1104 -34.05 13.68 -14.60
CA GLN A 1104 -34.63 14.99 -14.87
C GLN A 1104 -35.47 15.49 -13.67
N ASN A 1105 -36.81 15.47 -13.78
CA ASN A 1105 -37.72 15.77 -12.68
C ASN A 1105 -38.37 14.50 -12.08
N ALA A 1106 -38.45 13.43 -12.87
CA ALA A 1106 -39.09 12.17 -12.50
C ALA A 1106 -38.32 11.48 -11.36
N GLY A 1107 -39.01 11.09 -10.31
CA GLY A 1107 -38.41 10.33 -9.21
C GLY A 1107 -38.57 8.84 -9.43
N ILE A 1108 -37.51 8.08 -9.18
CA ILE A 1108 -37.55 6.62 -9.23
C ILE A 1108 -38.31 6.11 -7.99
N THR A 1109 -39.28 5.23 -8.20
CA THR A 1109 -40.14 4.61 -7.16
C THR A 1109 -39.72 3.17 -6.87
N LYS A 1110 -39.36 2.40 -7.90
CA LYS A 1110 -38.73 1.08 -7.78
C LYS A 1110 -37.44 1.05 -8.58
N CYS A 1111 -36.33 0.84 -7.89
CA CYS A 1111 -34.97 0.86 -8.44
C CYS A 1111 -34.49 -0.52 -8.87
N ASP A 1112 -33.55 -0.54 -9.81
CA ASP A 1112 -32.61 -1.65 -10.05
C ASP A 1112 -33.27 -3.02 -10.34
N VAL A 1113 -34.39 -3.05 -11.07
CA VAL A 1113 -35.01 -4.32 -11.49
C VAL A 1113 -34.17 -4.92 -12.62
N VAL A 1114 -33.37 -5.94 -12.31
CA VAL A 1114 -32.38 -6.52 -13.22
C VAL A 1114 -33.04 -7.42 -14.28
N ALA A 1115 -32.63 -7.26 -15.53
CA ALA A 1115 -32.92 -8.14 -16.66
C ALA A 1115 -31.60 -8.54 -17.36
N ARG A 1116 -31.64 -9.53 -18.25
CA ARG A 1116 -30.42 -9.98 -18.96
C ARG A 1116 -29.71 -8.84 -19.70
N ASN A 1117 -30.49 -8.11 -20.50
CA ASN A 1117 -30.05 -7.01 -21.36
C ASN A 1117 -30.20 -5.60 -20.74
N GLY A 1118 -30.21 -5.50 -19.41
CA GLY A 1118 -30.23 -4.18 -18.76
C GLY A 1118 -30.90 -4.14 -17.39
N ILE A 1119 -31.40 -2.97 -17.04
CA ILE A 1119 -32.18 -2.73 -15.82
C ILE A 1119 -33.43 -1.89 -16.11
N ILE A 1120 -34.48 -2.08 -15.31
CA ILE A 1120 -35.67 -1.24 -15.28
C ILE A 1120 -35.68 -0.39 -14.01
N HIS A 1121 -35.94 0.91 -14.17
CA HIS A 1121 -36.34 1.81 -13.08
C HIS A 1121 -37.79 2.25 -13.31
N GLU A 1122 -38.63 2.03 -12.30
CA GLU A 1122 -39.99 2.55 -12.27
C GLU A 1122 -39.97 4.03 -11.88
N ILE A 1123 -40.66 4.89 -12.63
CA ILE A 1123 -40.69 6.36 -12.41
C ILE A 1123 -42.10 6.91 -12.25
N ASN A 1124 -42.24 7.98 -11.47
CA ASN A 1124 -43.56 8.57 -11.12
C ASN A 1124 -44.05 9.71 -12.05
N ASP A 1125 -43.38 9.94 -13.18
CA ASP A 1125 -43.61 11.05 -14.11
C ASP A 1125 -43.11 10.62 -15.51
N VAL A 1126 -43.54 11.27 -16.59
CA VAL A 1126 -43.18 10.89 -17.96
C VAL A 1126 -42.08 11.79 -18.51
N ILE A 1127 -41.01 11.21 -19.05
CA ILE A 1127 -39.87 11.95 -19.60
C ILE A 1127 -40.23 12.47 -21.00
N ASN A 1128 -40.84 13.65 -21.05
CA ASN A 1128 -41.12 14.37 -22.30
C ASN A 1128 -40.09 15.49 -22.52
N VAL A 1129 -39.22 15.32 -23.52
CA VAL A 1129 -38.23 16.33 -23.92
C VAL A 1129 -38.75 17.12 -25.11
N GLN A 1130 -39.01 18.42 -24.93
CA GLN A 1130 -39.59 19.27 -25.98
C GLN A 1130 -38.72 19.29 -27.25
N SER A 1131 -39.36 19.12 -28.41
CA SER A 1131 -38.73 19.36 -29.71
C SER A 1131 -38.25 20.81 -29.80
N GLN A 1132 -37.00 21.00 -30.23
CA GLN A 1132 -36.51 22.34 -30.61
C GLN A 1132 -37.19 22.76 -31.91
N ARG A 1133 -38.36 23.41 -31.79
CA ARG A 1133 -39.00 24.09 -32.93
C ARG A 1133 -38.04 25.14 -33.48
N SER A 1134 -37.56 24.90 -34.70
CA SER A 1134 -36.86 25.90 -35.50
C SER A 1134 -37.75 27.14 -35.67
N ALA A 1135 -37.18 28.32 -35.40
CA ALA A 1135 -37.93 29.57 -35.32
C ALA A 1135 -38.31 30.10 -36.72
N SER A 1136 -39.35 29.51 -37.32
CA SER A 1136 -39.88 29.89 -38.63
C SER A 1136 -41.40 29.70 -38.69
N GLY A 1137 -42.15 30.79 -38.51
CA GLY A 1137 -43.61 30.80 -38.55
C GLY A 1137 -44.14 32.15 -38.04
N ASN A 1138 -44.97 32.84 -38.84
CA ASN A 1138 -45.38 34.23 -38.60
C ASN A 1138 -46.91 34.38 -38.69
N VAL A 1139 -47.42 35.54 -38.28
CA VAL A 1139 -48.84 36.01 -38.28
C VAL A 1139 -49.70 35.48 -37.11
N GLY A 1140 -50.29 36.40 -36.33
CA GLY A 1140 -51.33 36.09 -35.34
C GLY A 1140 -51.39 36.99 -34.11
N ASN A 1141 -51.55 38.32 -34.25
CA ASN A 1141 -51.57 39.23 -33.10
C ASN A 1141 -52.96 39.35 -32.44
N SER A 1142 -53.18 38.61 -31.35
CA SER A 1142 -54.24 38.91 -30.36
C SER A 1142 -53.89 38.35 -28.97
N GLY A 1143 -53.64 39.21 -27.99
CA GLY A 1143 -53.53 38.83 -26.57
C GLY A 1143 -54.86 38.95 -25.80
N PRO A 1144 -54.87 38.83 -24.46
CA PRO A 1144 -53.78 38.48 -23.54
C PRO A 1144 -54.09 37.21 -22.68
N PHE A 1145 -53.23 36.93 -21.69
CA PHE A 1145 -53.27 35.77 -20.74
C PHE A 1145 -52.80 34.42 -21.33
N PRO A 1146 -52.37 33.44 -20.48
CA PRO A 1146 -51.09 33.56 -19.76
C PRO A 1146 -50.21 32.28 -19.84
N ASN A 1147 -48.93 32.40 -19.47
CA ASN A 1147 -48.04 31.24 -19.32
C ASN A 1147 -48.53 30.29 -18.21
N PHE A 1148 -48.91 29.05 -18.57
CA PHE A 1148 -49.02 27.93 -17.64
C PHE A 1148 -47.63 27.41 -17.25
N GLY A 1149 -46.91 28.22 -16.48
CA GLY A 1149 -45.53 27.98 -16.04
C GLY A 1149 -45.39 27.76 -14.53
N ARG A 1150 -46.32 27.05 -13.89
CA ARG A 1150 -46.21 26.61 -12.48
C ARG A 1150 -46.83 25.22 -12.27
N PRO A 1151 -46.23 24.36 -11.43
CA PRO A 1151 -46.75 23.03 -11.12
C PRO A 1151 -47.99 23.08 -10.22
N LEU A 1152 -48.86 22.08 -10.33
CA LEU A 1152 -50.01 21.87 -9.45
C LEU A 1152 -49.58 21.29 -8.09
N THR A 1153 -49.00 22.12 -7.22
CA THR A 1153 -48.76 21.75 -5.81
C THR A 1153 -50.07 21.79 -5.02
N PHE A 1154 -50.90 20.75 -5.13
CA PHE A 1154 -52.07 20.59 -4.26
C PHE A 1154 -51.62 20.33 -2.82
N TRP A 1155 -51.95 21.27 -1.92
CA TRP A 1155 -51.95 20.99 -0.48
C TRP A 1155 -53.19 20.18 -0.13
N PHE A 1156 -52.98 19.02 0.49
CA PHE A 1156 -54.00 18.38 1.33
C PHE A 1156 -53.82 18.79 2.79
N LYS A 1157 -54.86 18.53 3.58
CA LYS A 1157 -55.06 19.01 4.96
C LYS A 1157 -55.26 17.83 5.89
#